data_AF-A0A3M2BPX1-F1
#
_entry.id   AF-A0A3M2BPX1-F1
#
_cell.length_a   1.000
_cell.length_b   1.000
_cell.length_c   1.000
_cell.angle_alpha   90.00
_cell.angle_beta   90.00
_cell.angle_gamma   90.00
#
_symmetry.space_group_name_H-M   'P 1'
#
loop_
_entity.id
_entity.type
_entity.pdbx_description
1 polymer ?
#
loop_
_entity_poly.entity_id
_entity_poly.type
_entity_poly.pdbx_seq_one_letter_code
_entity_poly.pdbx_strand_id
1 'polypeptide(L)'
;MNAHGENAEQARGADLARGEASSSEAGDVLEIISRFEAQLEELKRAQAERRKSEHEFQQRLSALAERERAYEQQVEQLKRDLDVVQQERERVREEQEQLGARADELAQRKAALEAAEADLARRDSELAEAAQAIEQSRHALEARSSQLDARAEAIERAEAEHARRQSEIAEAMRVLEQSRAETSERSNKLEARAHQLEQAEARLTAQAEKLTNRIQALEKQAAEAQAEAGAAAERVAEAERAREQAEAAVRELGAELERVQAEAGALAERMQGRDAEVEALHEKAASLSGQVETLQAELSKRERELEEACRLRAEIERRAGEQLEALAGKLESIERESGRVEHDAESARAQAQELERELTGLRTQLEQAEQKQAEELGRLAEKIESLCAEIERRDGQIRERDAEIADLKSKLNMAAEKLAQFGEIVKQRGEDSATTEALEKALAVNEKLQERVRELQERATRLEEENAALARRASLACEGARVVHSDEAARIRRARLARVRELLRDQSYKIRRANALLQERFDACEQLLARRAELAAAYQAIQLQQQRIGTSKARSTAAGMVLALVLSVAVLVGLSWVLAGHVHPGLYAATAAIEADAGERTLNEQELAEWQTYHENLLDDPRFIEAVCDALKRRGMAILATPGALSAYLDESMTIQSPGDGRIELELRGQGAARTQRVLDTLVVAMARTGNRTRARRLDGASSVIVQPATALKDPLDHSRLTYAGVIFGGGFVLTSFFGVFAWKKMAHAKTRFEHDQQLQALLSEARWTDPRIDIDAPASDDEDDG
;
A
#
# COMPACT_ATOMS: atom_id res chain seq x y z
N MET A 1 -177.47 -116.67 -4.12
CA MET A 1 -177.84 -117.82 -4.97
C MET A 1 -178.25 -118.93 -4.01
N ASN A 2 -179.52 -119.36 -4.06
CA ASN A 2 -180.22 -120.20 -3.06
C ASN A 2 -180.33 -119.50 -1.67
N ALA A 3 -181.49 -119.35 -1.00
CA ALA A 3 -182.70 -120.17 -0.83
C ALA A 3 -182.49 -121.35 0.16
N HIS A 4 -183.43 -121.71 1.04
CA HIS A 4 -184.82 -121.23 1.29
C HIS A 4 -184.91 -120.60 2.73
N GLY A 5 -186.02 -120.15 3.33
CA GLY A 5 -187.42 -120.63 3.26
C GLY A 5 -187.57 -121.99 3.98
N GLU A 6 -188.68 -122.39 4.59
CA GLU A 6 -190.04 -121.82 4.77
C GLU A 6 -190.49 -122.13 6.23
N ASN A 7 -191.47 -121.48 6.87
CA ASN A 7 -192.86 -121.19 6.51
C ASN A 7 -193.79 -122.44 6.37
N ALA A 8 -194.16 -123.02 7.51
CA ALA A 8 -195.43 -123.72 7.74
C ALA A 8 -195.73 -123.57 9.25
N GLU A 9 -196.86 -123.06 9.75
CA GLU A 9 -198.24 -123.04 9.23
C GLU A 9 -198.89 -124.43 9.09
N GLN A 10 -199.27 -125.01 10.23
CA GLN A 10 -200.58 -125.65 10.31
C GLN A 10 -201.16 -125.63 11.72
N ALA A 11 -202.05 -124.66 11.99
CA ALA A 11 -202.92 -124.65 13.17
C ALA A 11 -204.32 -125.18 12.80
N ARG A 12 -204.42 -126.49 12.59
CA ARG A 12 -205.65 -127.25 12.87
C ARG A 12 -205.50 -127.85 14.27
N GLY A 13 -206.43 -127.71 15.20
CA GLY A 13 -207.64 -126.90 15.19
C GLY A 13 -208.41 -127.09 16.51
N ALA A 14 -209.13 -126.06 16.92
CA ALA A 14 -210.06 -126.07 18.04
C ALA A 14 -211.43 -125.58 17.53
N ASP A 15 -212.58 -125.89 18.13
CA ASP A 15 -212.99 -126.99 19.04
C ASP A 15 -214.53 -126.96 19.06
N LEU A 16 -215.22 -128.10 19.18
CA LEU A 16 -216.69 -128.13 19.29
C LEU A 16 -217.21 -129.34 20.08
N ALA A 17 -217.55 -129.08 21.34
CA ALA A 17 -218.64 -129.73 22.07
C ALA A 17 -219.88 -128.80 22.05
N ARG A 18 -221.15 -129.22 22.17
CA ARG A 18 -221.76 -130.55 22.43
C ARG A 18 -223.27 -130.49 22.08
N GLY A 19 -223.88 -131.61 21.65
CA GLY A 19 -225.35 -131.80 21.58
C GLY A 19 -226.11 -131.07 20.45
N GLU A 20 -227.41 -131.27 20.22
CA GLU A 20 -228.33 -132.31 20.76
C GLU A 20 -229.65 -132.42 19.95
N ALA A 21 -230.22 -133.64 19.85
CA ALA A 21 -231.64 -134.04 19.63
C ALA A 21 -232.56 -133.54 18.45
N SER A 22 -233.33 -134.50 17.89
CA SER A 22 -234.70 -134.40 17.27
C SER A 22 -234.86 -133.75 15.85
N SER A 23 -235.91 -134.00 15.02
CA SER A 23 -236.82 -135.16 14.86
C SER A 23 -237.62 -135.21 13.51
N SER A 24 -237.90 -136.45 13.05
CA SER A 24 -238.86 -137.05 12.05
C SER A 24 -239.70 -136.30 10.99
N GLU A 25 -240.35 -137.09 10.12
CA GLU A 25 -241.65 -136.88 9.44
C GLU A 25 -242.16 -138.28 8.98
N ALA A 26 -243.41 -138.55 8.56
CA ALA A 26 -244.65 -137.78 8.45
C ALA A 26 -245.88 -138.73 8.59
N GLY A 27 -247.07 -138.17 8.78
CA GLY A 27 -248.32 -138.79 8.29
C GLY A 27 -249.01 -139.87 9.14
N ASP A 28 -249.58 -139.50 10.29
CA ASP A 28 -250.96 -139.94 10.61
C ASP A 28 -251.77 -138.88 11.41
N VAL A 29 -251.90 -137.71 10.77
CA VAL A 29 -252.97 -136.69 10.92
C VAL A 29 -252.94 -135.71 12.11
N LEU A 30 -252.83 -136.11 13.38
CA LEU A 30 -253.01 -135.16 14.52
C LEU A 30 -251.73 -134.54 15.11
N GLU A 31 -250.58 -135.09 14.76
CA GLU A 31 -249.24 -134.69 15.23
C GLU A 31 -248.32 -134.45 14.00
N ILE A 32 -247.50 -133.40 13.88
CA ILE A 32 -247.32 -132.20 14.72
C ILE A 32 -247.13 -130.99 13.78
N ILE A 33 -248.02 -129.99 13.82
CA ILE A 33 -247.93 -128.80 12.95
C ILE A 33 -246.69 -127.94 13.25
N SER A 34 -246.23 -127.90 14.51
CA SER A 34 -244.96 -127.27 14.86
C SER A 34 -243.73 -127.99 14.31
N ARG A 35 -243.86 -129.17 13.66
CA ARG A 35 -242.91 -129.71 12.67
C ARG A 35 -242.57 -128.66 11.59
N PHE A 36 -243.55 -128.29 10.77
CA PHE A 36 -243.32 -127.32 9.69
C PHE A 36 -242.86 -125.95 10.21
N GLU A 37 -243.24 -125.55 11.43
CA GLU A 37 -242.69 -124.35 12.07
C GLU A 37 -241.23 -124.51 12.52
N ALA A 38 -240.86 -125.67 13.09
CA ALA A 38 -239.47 -125.96 13.47
C ALA A 38 -238.57 -126.08 12.24
N GLN A 39 -239.01 -126.71 11.15
CA GLN A 39 -238.26 -126.77 9.89
C GLN A 39 -238.15 -125.38 9.22
N LEU A 40 -239.11 -124.48 9.41
CA LEU A 40 -239.00 -123.08 8.98
C LEU A 40 -238.08 -122.24 9.90
N GLU A 41 -238.00 -122.56 11.19
CA GLU A 41 -236.97 -122.03 12.10
C GLU A 41 -235.58 -122.56 11.72
N GLU A 42 -235.43 -123.86 11.43
CA GLU A 42 -234.18 -124.45 10.96
C GLU A 42 -233.74 -123.86 9.62
N LEU A 43 -234.65 -123.67 8.65
CA LEU A 43 -234.32 -123.00 7.39
C LEU A 43 -233.88 -121.54 7.60
N LYS A 44 -234.47 -120.82 8.58
CA LYS A 44 -234.02 -119.46 8.95
C LYS A 44 -232.67 -119.47 9.66
N ARG A 45 -232.42 -120.44 10.56
CA ARG A 45 -231.15 -120.63 11.27
C ARG A 45 -230.04 -121.00 10.30
N ALA A 46 -230.26 -121.98 9.43
CA ALA A 46 -229.35 -122.36 8.36
C ALA A 46 -229.07 -121.21 7.38
N GLN A 47 -230.06 -120.38 7.03
CA GLN A 47 -229.81 -119.16 6.24
C GLN A 47 -229.03 -118.09 7.02
N ALA A 48 -229.24 -117.94 8.33
CA ALA A 48 -228.47 -117.02 9.17
C ALA A 48 -227.02 -117.49 9.35
N GLU A 49 -226.78 -118.79 9.52
CA GLU A 49 -225.45 -119.41 9.59
C GLU A 49 -224.70 -119.34 8.25
N ARG A 50 -225.41 -119.54 7.13
CA ARG A 50 -224.84 -119.37 5.79
C ARG A 50 -224.40 -117.92 5.56
N ARG A 51 -225.22 -116.94 5.97
CA ARG A 51 -224.85 -115.51 5.93
C ARG A 51 -223.69 -115.16 6.87
N LYS A 52 -223.59 -115.78 8.05
CA LYS A 52 -222.42 -115.62 8.94
C LYS A 52 -221.15 -116.13 8.30
N SER A 53 -221.17 -117.35 7.76
CA SER A 53 -219.99 -117.95 7.11
C SER A 53 -219.56 -117.22 5.83
N GLU A 54 -220.49 -116.68 5.03
CA GLU A 54 -220.16 -115.75 3.94
C GLU A 54 -219.46 -114.48 4.45
N HIS A 55 -219.91 -113.91 5.57
CA HIS A 55 -219.33 -112.67 6.10
C HIS A 55 -217.95 -112.90 6.76
N GLU A 56 -217.74 -114.02 7.44
CA GLU A 56 -216.42 -114.45 7.91
C GLU A 56 -215.45 -114.70 6.73
N PHE A 57 -215.95 -115.25 5.62
CA PHE A 57 -215.13 -115.44 4.41
C PHE A 57 -214.73 -114.10 3.77
N GLN A 58 -215.65 -113.12 3.73
CA GLN A 58 -215.34 -111.75 3.29
C GLN A 58 -214.28 -111.08 4.17
N GLN A 59 -214.35 -111.22 5.50
CA GLN A 59 -213.34 -110.66 6.42
C GLN A 59 -211.96 -111.30 6.23
N ARG A 60 -211.88 -112.60 5.89
CA ARG A 60 -210.62 -113.27 5.56
C ARG A 60 -210.05 -112.76 4.22
N LEU A 61 -210.90 -112.49 3.22
CA LEU A 61 -210.46 -111.91 1.95
C LEU A 61 -209.90 -110.50 2.11
N SER A 62 -210.52 -109.64 2.93
CA SER A 62 -209.97 -108.30 3.21
C SER A 62 -208.63 -108.37 3.96
N ALA A 63 -208.52 -109.23 4.98
CA ALA A 63 -207.27 -109.40 5.74
C ALA A 63 -206.12 -109.97 4.89
N LEU A 64 -206.42 -110.78 3.86
CA LEU A 64 -205.42 -111.24 2.88
C LEU A 64 -204.97 -110.11 1.95
N ALA A 65 -205.91 -109.32 1.42
CA ALA A 65 -205.59 -108.17 0.56
C ALA A 65 -204.79 -107.07 1.30
N GLU A 66 -204.98 -106.91 2.61
CA GLU A 66 -204.17 -106.02 3.44
C GLU A 66 -202.73 -106.56 3.63
N ARG A 67 -202.56 -107.87 3.81
CA ARG A 67 -201.23 -108.51 3.86
C ARG A 67 -200.50 -108.42 2.51
N GLU A 68 -201.20 -108.62 1.41
CA GLU A 68 -200.64 -108.54 0.05
C GLU A 68 -200.03 -107.15 -0.20
N ARG A 69 -200.79 -106.08 0.09
CA ARG A 69 -200.30 -104.69 0.05
C ARG A 69 -199.12 -104.42 0.99
N ALA A 70 -199.08 -105.04 2.17
CA ALA A 70 -197.97 -104.90 3.09
C ALA A 70 -196.68 -105.52 2.54
N TYR A 71 -196.77 -106.66 1.82
CA TYR A 71 -195.62 -107.24 1.12
C TYR A 71 -195.18 -106.41 -0.09
N GLU A 72 -196.11 -105.84 -0.87
CA GLU A 72 -195.76 -104.89 -1.94
C GLU A 72 -194.96 -103.69 -1.39
N GLN A 73 -195.38 -103.12 -0.27
CA GLN A 73 -194.68 -102.02 0.40
C GLN A 73 -193.28 -102.44 0.90
N GLN A 74 -193.12 -103.65 1.44
CA GLN A 74 -191.80 -104.17 1.84
C GLN A 74 -190.87 -104.37 0.64
N VAL A 75 -191.36 -104.88 -0.49
CA VAL A 75 -190.58 -105.04 -1.72
C VAL A 75 -190.16 -103.67 -2.28
N GLU A 76 -191.06 -102.68 -2.30
CA GLU A 76 -190.73 -101.31 -2.72
C GLU A 76 -189.76 -100.59 -1.78
N GLN A 77 -189.75 -100.92 -0.48
CA GLN A 77 -188.75 -100.37 0.44
C GLN A 77 -187.38 -101.05 0.24
N LEU A 78 -187.33 -102.37 0.12
CA LEU A 78 -186.08 -103.11 -0.16
C LEU A 78 -185.41 -102.71 -1.48
N LYS A 79 -186.18 -102.28 -2.50
CA LYS A 79 -185.61 -101.67 -3.72
C LYS A 79 -184.87 -100.37 -3.43
N ARG A 80 -185.48 -99.45 -2.66
CA ARG A 80 -184.87 -98.17 -2.30
C ARG A 80 -183.61 -98.37 -1.47
N ASP A 81 -183.64 -99.30 -0.51
CA ASP A 81 -182.48 -99.65 0.32
C ASP A 81 -181.35 -100.24 -0.55
N LEU A 82 -181.68 -101.04 -1.56
CA LEU A 82 -180.71 -101.58 -2.53
C LEU A 82 -180.13 -100.49 -3.45
N ASP A 83 -180.92 -99.52 -3.88
CA ASP A 83 -180.46 -98.38 -4.70
C ASP A 83 -179.53 -97.45 -3.88
N VAL A 84 -179.85 -97.19 -2.61
CA VAL A 84 -178.98 -96.45 -1.68
C VAL A 84 -177.64 -97.17 -1.48
N VAL A 85 -177.65 -98.48 -1.25
CA VAL A 85 -176.41 -99.28 -1.09
C VAL A 85 -175.57 -99.33 -2.38
N GLN A 86 -176.19 -99.20 -3.56
CA GLN A 86 -175.46 -99.02 -4.82
C GLN A 86 -174.79 -97.64 -4.91
N GLN A 87 -175.52 -96.57 -4.59
CA GLN A 87 -174.97 -95.20 -4.58
C GLN A 87 -173.83 -95.03 -3.56
N GLU A 88 -173.95 -95.61 -2.37
CA GLU A 88 -172.85 -95.60 -1.38
C GLU A 88 -171.62 -96.37 -1.88
N ARG A 89 -171.80 -97.48 -2.60
CA ARG A 89 -170.69 -98.23 -3.21
C ARG A 89 -169.97 -97.46 -4.31
N GLU A 90 -170.72 -96.77 -5.18
CA GLU A 90 -170.13 -95.93 -6.22
C GLU A 90 -169.36 -94.75 -5.60
N ARG A 91 -169.96 -94.08 -4.61
CA ARG A 91 -169.30 -93.01 -3.85
C ARG A 91 -168.03 -93.47 -3.12
N VAL A 92 -168.05 -94.61 -2.43
CA VAL A 92 -166.86 -95.15 -1.74
C VAL A 92 -165.76 -95.50 -2.74
N ARG A 93 -166.12 -95.91 -3.97
CA ARG A 93 -165.16 -96.12 -5.05
C ARG A 93 -164.56 -94.81 -5.55
N GLU A 94 -165.37 -93.77 -5.77
CA GLU A 94 -164.86 -92.43 -6.12
C GLU A 94 -163.92 -91.87 -5.04
N GLU A 95 -164.28 -92.03 -3.76
CA GLU A 95 -163.45 -91.62 -2.63
C GLU A 95 -162.13 -92.43 -2.57
N GLN A 96 -162.13 -93.73 -2.93
CA GLN A 96 -160.90 -94.52 -3.07
C GLN A 96 -160.03 -94.09 -4.26
N GLU A 97 -160.63 -93.82 -5.43
CA GLU A 97 -159.88 -93.36 -6.61
C GLU A 97 -159.28 -91.95 -6.37
N GLN A 98 -159.98 -91.06 -5.65
CA GLN A 98 -159.43 -89.77 -5.18
C GLN A 98 -158.30 -89.92 -4.15
N LEU A 99 -158.39 -90.87 -3.23
CA LEU A 99 -157.32 -91.14 -2.25
C LEU A 99 -156.08 -91.73 -2.92
N GLY A 100 -156.25 -92.57 -3.96
CA GLY A 100 -155.15 -93.03 -4.81
C GLY A 100 -154.42 -91.87 -5.49
N ALA A 101 -155.15 -91.00 -6.19
CA ALA A 101 -154.58 -89.83 -6.86
C ALA A 101 -153.83 -88.88 -5.89
N ARG A 102 -154.33 -88.72 -4.66
CA ARG A 102 -153.63 -87.94 -3.61
C ARG A 102 -152.39 -88.64 -3.07
N ALA A 103 -152.37 -89.97 -2.98
CA ALA A 103 -151.19 -90.73 -2.61
C ALA A 103 -150.09 -90.59 -3.68
N ASP A 104 -150.45 -90.66 -4.95
CA ASP A 104 -149.53 -90.42 -6.08
C ASP A 104 -149.00 -88.98 -6.10
N GLU A 105 -149.85 -87.98 -5.85
CA GLU A 105 -149.41 -86.58 -5.74
C GLU A 105 -148.42 -86.38 -4.58
N LEU A 106 -148.69 -86.98 -3.42
CA LEU A 106 -147.78 -86.94 -2.26
C LEU A 106 -146.46 -87.67 -2.54
N ALA A 107 -146.48 -88.79 -3.27
CA ALA A 107 -145.28 -89.50 -3.71
C ALA A 107 -144.44 -88.64 -4.68
N GLN A 108 -145.08 -87.96 -5.64
CA GLN A 108 -144.40 -87.03 -6.55
C GLN A 108 -143.80 -85.82 -5.80
N ARG A 109 -144.55 -85.22 -4.86
CA ARG A 109 -144.05 -84.14 -4.00
C ARG A 109 -142.87 -84.59 -3.14
N LYS A 110 -142.89 -85.81 -2.60
CA LYS A 110 -141.77 -86.40 -1.83
C LYS A 110 -140.53 -86.58 -2.70
N ALA A 111 -140.67 -87.16 -3.90
CA ALA A 111 -139.55 -87.32 -4.84
C ALA A 111 -138.97 -85.96 -5.30
N ALA A 112 -139.81 -84.94 -5.48
CA ALA A 112 -139.37 -83.58 -5.79
C ALA A 112 -138.62 -82.91 -4.63
N LEU A 113 -139.01 -83.17 -3.39
CA LEU A 113 -138.27 -82.72 -2.19
C LEU A 113 -136.93 -83.44 -2.06
N GLU A 114 -136.89 -84.76 -2.22
CA GLU A 114 -135.64 -85.55 -2.19
C GLU A 114 -134.65 -85.11 -3.29
N ALA A 115 -135.15 -84.74 -4.47
CA ALA A 115 -134.33 -84.14 -5.53
C ALA A 115 -133.83 -82.73 -5.15
N ALA A 116 -134.68 -81.89 -4.55
CA ALA A 116 -134.28 -80.55 -4.10
C ALA A 116 -133.27 -80.59 -2.95
N GLU A 117 -133.40 -81.54 -2.02
CA GLU A 117 -132.42 -81.80 -0.96
C GLU A 117 -131.07 -82.26 -1.53
N ALA A 118 -131.08 -83.12 -2.57
CA ALA A 118 -129.85 -83.53 -3.26
C ALA A 118 -129.17 -82.37 -4.01
N ASP A 119 -129.93 -81.48 -4.66
CA ASP A 119 -129.38 -80.30 -5.33
C ASP A 119 -128.94 -79.18 -4.36
N LEU A 120 -129.54 -79.10 -3.17
CA LEU A 120 -129.03 -78.27 -2.08
C LEU A 120 -127.70 -78.83 -1.53
N ALA A 121 -127.62 -80.13 -1.25
CA ALA A 121 -126.39 -80.76 -0.79
C ALA A 121 -125.23 -80.64 -1.80
N ARG A 122 -125.53 -80.65 -3.11
CA ARG A 122 -124.55 -80.32 -4.17
C ARG A 122 -124.07 -78.88 -4.05
N ARG A 123 -125.00 -77.92 -3.94
CA ARG A 123 -124.66 -76.49 -3.79
C ARG A 123 -123.88 -76.19 -2.52
N ASP A 124 -124.18 -76.85 -1.41
CA ASP A 124 -123.40 -76.70 -0.18
C ASP A 124 -121.96 -77.22 -0.36
N SER A 125 -121.75 -78.29 -1.14
CA SER A 125 -120.41 -78.74 -1.54
C SER A 125 -119.71 -77.74 -2.47
N GLU A 126 -120.39 -77.26 -3.51
CA GLU A 126 -119.86 -76.23 -4.43
C GLU A 126 -119.48 -74.93 -3.70
N LEU A 127 -120.29 -74.51 -2.71
CA LEU A 127 -120.04 -73.35 -1.86
C LEU A 127 -118.88 -73.58 -0.89
N ALA A 128 -118.72 -74.80 -0.35
CA ALA A 128 -117.57 -75.15 0.49
C ALA A 128 -116.25 -75.15 -0.31
N GLU A 129 -116.25 -75.73 -1.52
CA GLU A 129 -115.12 -75.69 -2.44
C GLU A 129 -114.79 -74.25 -2.87
N ALA A 130 -115.80 -73.44 -3.20
CA ALA A 130 -115.62 -72.03 -3.53
C ALA A 130 -115.07 -71.21 -2.35
N ALA A 131 -115.56 -71.46 -1.12
CA ALA A 131 -115.04 -70.81 0.09
C ALA A 131 -113.57 -71.18 0.34
N GLN A 132 -113.20 -72.46 0.18
CA GLN A 132 -111.81 -72.90 0.31
C GLN A 132 -110.90 -72.30 -0.77
N ALA A 133 -111.38 -72.18 -2.01
CA ALA A 133 -110.66 -71.52 -3.09
C ALA A 133 -110.46 -70.00 -2.82
N ILE A 134 -111.47 -69.34 -2.24
CA ILE A 134 -111.37 -67.94 -1.80
C ILE A 134 -110.33 -67.80 -0.67
N GLU A 135 -110.32 -68.70 0.32
CA GLU A 135 -109.35 -68.69 1.42
C GLU A 135 -107.91 -68.94 0.93
N GLN A 136 -107.71 -69.88 0.00
CA GLN A 136 -106.43 -70.06 -0.68
C GLN A 136 -105.99 -68.81 -1.46
N SER A 137 -106.92 -68.16 -2.19
CA SER A 137 -106.62 -66.93 -2.92
C SER A 137 -106.27 -65.77 -1.99
N ARG A 138 -106.91 -65.71 -0.81
CA ARG A 138 -106.63 -64.74 0.25
C ARG A 138 -105.23 -64.95 0.81
N HIS A 139 -104.85 -66.17 1.19
CA HIS A 139 -103.49 -66.45 1.66
C HIS A 139 -102.43 -66.18 0.59
N ALA A 140 -102.72 -66.45 -0.69
CA ALA A 140 -101.85 -66.06 -1.79
C ALA A 140 -101.71 -64.53 -1.93
N LEU A 141 -102.77 -63.76 -1.66
CA LEU A 141 -102.73 -62.29 -1.62
C LEU A 141 -101.99 -61.76 -0.38
N GLU A 142 -102.16 -62.35 0.79
CA GLU A 142 -101.43 -62.00 2.02
C GLU A 142 -99.93 -62.29 1.88
N ALA A 143 -99.57 -63.43 1.29
CA ALA A 143 -98.19 -63.76 0.91
C ALA A 143 -97.62 -62.81 -0.16
N ARG A 144 -98.45 -62.33 -1.10
CA ARG A 144 -98.03 -61.38 -2.13
C ARG A 144 -97.92 -59.95 -1.60
N SER A 145 -98.74 -59.54 -0.63
CA SER A 145 -98.61 -58.27 0.08
C SER A 145 -97.28 -58.24 0.82
N SER A 146 -97.02 -59.21 1.69
CA SER A 146 -95.76 -59.27 2.45
C SER A 146 -94.51 -59.35 1.56
N GLN A 147 -94.59 -59.93 0.36
CA GLN A 147 -93.53 -59.84 -0.65
C GLN A 147 -93.38 -58.45 -1.31
N LEU A 148 -94.46 -57.68 -1.45
CA LEU A 148 -94.41 -56.29 -1.92
C LEU A 148 -93.91 -55.36 -0.81
N ASP A 149 -94.34 -55.55 0.44
CA ASP A 149 -93.90 -54.81 1.62
C ASP A 149 -92.38 -55.00 1.82
N ALA A 150 -91.89 -56.24 1.79
CA ALA A 150 -90.46 -56.54 1.85
C ALA A 150 -89.65 -56.01 0.64
N ARG A 151 -90.30 -55.82 -0.52
CA ARG A 151 -89.68 -55.16 -1.68
C ARG A 151 -89.66 -53.65 -1.55
N ALA A 152 -90.68 -53.04 -0.95
CA ALA A 152 -90.71 -51.61 -0.64
C ALA A 152 -89.58 -51.26 0.34
N GLU A 153 -89.45 -52.01 1.45
CA GLU A 153 -88.33 -51.85 2.38
C GLU A 153 -86.96 -52.04 1.69
N ALA A 154 -86.84 -52.99 0.76
CA ALA A 154 -85.60 -53.20 0.01
C ALA A 154 -85.27 -52.02 -0.94
N ILE A 155 -86.29 -51.40 -1.53
CA ILE A 155 -86.15 -50.20 -2.38
C ILE A 155 -85.78 -49.00 -1.52
N GLU A 156 -86.46 -48.73 -0.40
CA GLU A 156 -86.11 -47.63 0.52
C GLU A 156 -84.66 -47.72 1.03
N ARG A 157 -84.21 -48.94 1.37
CA ARG A 157 -82.81 -49.18 1.76
C ARG A 157 -81.84 -48.91 0.62
N ALA A 158 -82.17 -49.28 -0.61
CA ALA A 158 -81.35 -49.03 -1.79
C ALA A 158 -81.33 -47.54 -2.17
N GLU A 159 -82.45 -46.82 -2.06
CA GLU A 159 -82.53 -45.37 -2.27
C GLU A 159 -81.73 -44.61 -1.20
N ALA A 160 -81.81 -45.03 0.06
CA ALA A 160 -80.97 -44.48 1.13
C ALA A 160 -79.47 -44.75 0.91
N GLU A 161 -79.10 -45.92 0.37
CA GLU A 161 -77.70 -46.20 0.00
C GLU A 161 -77.26 -45.37 -1.23
N HIS A 162 -78.12 -45.21 -2.25
CA HIS A 162 -77.84 -44.35 -3.39
C HIS A 162 -77.68 -42.88 -2.98
N ALA A 163 -78.50 -42.37 -2.06
CA ALA A 163 -78.36 -41.03 -1.50
C ALA A 163 -77.03 -40.84 -0.76
N ARG A 164 -76.61 -41.83 0.06
CA ARG A 164 -75.28 -41.83 0.71
C ARG A 164 -74.14 -41.81 -0.31
N ARG A 165 -74.16 -42.70 -1.29
CA ARG A 165 -73.17 -42.74 -2.38
C ARG A 165 -73.14 -41.44 -3.17
N GLN A 166 -74.29 -40.78 -3.38
CA GLN A 166 -74.34 -39.44 -4.01
C GLN A 166 -73.67 -38.37 -3.14
N SER A 167 -73.85 -38.36 -1.82
CA SER A 167 -73.12 -37.46 -0.92
C SER A 167 -71.62 -37.76 -0.88
N GLU A 168 -71.22 -39.02 -0.81
CA GLU A 168 -69.80 -39.45 -0.84
C GLU A 168 -69.12 -39.03 -2.16
N ILE A 169 -69.80 -39.18 -3.30
CA ILE A 169 -69.32 -38.73 -4.61
C ILE A 169 -69.24 -37.19 -4.67
N ALA A 170 -70.20 -36.47 -4.10
CA ALA A 170 -70.18 -35.00 -4.06
C ALA A 170 -69.03 -34.46 -3.19
N GLU A 171 -68.74 -35.09 -2.05
CA GLU A 171 -67.59 -34.77 -1.21
C GLU A 171 -66.27 -35.12 -1.89
N ALA A 172 -66.16 -36.30 -2.52
CA ALA A 172 -64.99 -36.70 -3.28
C ALA A 172 -64.70 -35.76 -4.46
N MET A 173 -65.74 -35.32 -5.19
CA MET A 173 -65.58 -34.30 -6.24
C MET A 173 -65.05 -32.98 -5.68
N ARG A 174 -65.57 -32.49 -4.53
CA ARG A 174 -65.06 -31.28 -3.87
C ARG A 174 -63.58 -31.41 -3.45
N VAL A 175 -63.18 -32.57 -2.92
CA VAL A 175 -61.77 -32.83 -2.55
C VAL A 175 -60.88 -32.88 -3.80
N LEU A 176 -61.36 -33.43 -4.91
CA LEU A 176 -60.65 -33.43 -6.20
C LEU A 176 -60.56 -32.02 -6.81
N GLU A 177 -61.60 -31.19 -6.73
CA GLU A 177 -61.55 -29.79 -7.16
C GLU A 177 -60.59 -28.97 -6.30
N GLN A 178 -60.63 -29.11 -4.97
CA GLN A 178 -59.69 -28.42 -4.07
C GLN A 178 -58.24 -28.84 -4.35
N SER A 179 -57.95 -30.14 -4.40
CA SER A 179 -56.58 -30.63 -4.66
C SER A 179 -56.08 -30.29 -6.07
N ARG A 180 -56.97 -30.19 -7.07
CA ARG A 180 -56.66 -29.65 -8.40
C ARG A 180 -56.36 -28.15 -8.35
N ALA A 181 -57.12 -27.36 -7.59
CA ALA A 181 -56.86 -25.93 -7.40
C ALA A 181 -55.52 -25.69 -6.67
N GLU A 182 -55.25 -26.42 -5.59
CA GLU A 182 -53.95 -26.41 -4.91
C GLU A 182 -52.79 -26.82 -5.82
N THR A 183 -52.99 -27.83 -6.68
CA THR A 183 -51.97 -28.28 -7.64
C THR A 183 -51.70 -27.22 -8.72
N SER A 184 -52.75 -26.56 -9.22
CA SER A 184 -52.64 -25.43 -10.15
C SER A 184 -51.91 -24.25 -9.50
N GLU A 185 -52.27 -23.89 -8.26
CA GLU A 185 -51.60 -22.80 -7.52
C GLU A 185 -50.12 -23.13 -7.24
N ARG A 186 -49.79 -24.40 -6.97
CA ARG A 186 -48.41 -24.89 -6.86
C ARG A 186 -47.67 -24.83 -8.21
N SER A 187 -48.32 -25.16 -9.33
CA SER A 187 -47.73 -25.02 -10.68
C SER A 187 -47.37 -23.56 -10.97
N ASN A 188 -48.34 -22.65 -10.83
CA ASN A 188 -48.16 -21.22 -11.05
C ASN A 188 -47.04 -20.64 -10.15
N LYS A 189 -46.94 -21.10 -8.89
CA LYS A 189 -45.86 -20.73 -7.96
C LYS A 189 -44.49 -21.31 -8.35
N LEU A 190 -44.45 -22.47 -8.99
CA LEU A 190 -43.21 -23.08 -9.51
C LEU A 190 -42.76 -22.41 -10.81
N GLU A 191 -43.68 -22.10 -11.72
CA GLU A 191 -43.43 -21.35 -12.96
C GLU A 191 -42.89 -19.95 -12.66
N ALA A 192 -43.53 -19.22 -11.74
CA ALA A 192 -43.04 -17.93 -11.27
C ALA A 192 -41.64 -18.02 -10.63
N ARG A 193 -41.33 -19.10 -9.91
CA ARG A 193 -39.99 -19.36 -9.35
C ARG A 193 -38.96 -19.72 -10.42
N ALA A 194 -39.34 -20.50 -11.43
CA ALA A 194 -38.47 -20.85 -12.55
C ALA A 194 -38.05 -19.59 -13.32
N HIS A 195 -39.00 -18.71 -13.63
CA HIS A 195 -38.69 -17.45 -14.29
C HIS A 195 -37.90 -16.47 -13.40
N GLN A 196 -38.10 -16.48 -12.08
CA GLN A 196 -37.24 -15.74 -11.14
C GLN A 196 -35.80 -16.28 -11.10
N LEU A 197 -35.61 -17.60 -11.21
CA LEU A 197 -34.30 -18.23 -11.27
C LEU A 197 -33.60 -17.93 -12.61
N GLU A 198 -34.31 -18.03 -13.73
CA GLU A 198 -33.85 -17.64 -15.07
C GLU A 198 -33.39 -16.18 -15.11
N GLN A 199 -34.19 -15.25 -14.54
CA GLN A 199 -33.79 -13.85 -14.39
C GLN A 199 -32.60 -13.65 -13.44
N ALA A 200 -32.41 -14.50 -12.43
CA ALA A 200 -31.26 -14.44 -11.53
C ALA A 200 -29.99 -14.97 -12.22
N GLU A 201 -30.10 -16.06 -12.99
CA GLU A 201 -29.02 -16.62 -13.80
C GLU A 201 -28.54 -15.63 -14.87
N ALA A 202 -29.47 -15.02 -15.61
CA ALA A 202 -29.14 -13.96 -16.58
C ALA A 202 -28.48 -12.71 -15.94
N ARG A 203 -28.78 -12.40 -14.67
CA ARG A 203 -28.08 -11.34 -13.92
C ARG A 203 -26.69 -11.77 -13.47
N LEU A 204 -26.52 -13.03 -13.07
CA LEU A 204 -25.24 -13.58 -12.64
C LEU A 204 -24.25 -13.76 -13.81
N THR A 205 -24.72 -14.20 -14.99
CA THR A 205 -23.88 -14.28 -16.20
C THR A 205 -23.43 -12.88 -16.65
N ALA A 206 -24.34 -11.91 -16.73
CA ALA A 206 -23.99 -10.52 -17.04
C ALA A 206 -23.05 -9.88 -15.99
N GLN A 207 -23.15 -10.27 -14.72
CA GLN A 207 -22.17 -9.86 -13.69
C GLN A 207 -20.81 -10.56 -13.88
N ALA A 208 -20.79 -11.84 -14.24
CA ALA A 208 -19.57 -12.59 -14.51
C ALA A 208 -18.82 -12.00 -15.72
N GLU A 209 -19.51 -11.73 -16.84
CA GLU A 209 -18.93 -11.04 -18.01
C GLU A 209 -18.35 -9.67 -17.64
N LYS A 210 -19.10 -8.87 -16.87
CA LYS A 210 -18.64 -7.55 -16.40
C LYS A 210 -17.41 -7.65 -15.48
N LEU A 211 -17.29 -8.70 -14.67
CA LEU A 211 -16.11 -8.97 -13.86
C LEU A 211 -14.93 -9.45 -14.71
N THR A 212 -15.13 -10.37 -15.66
CA THR A 212 -14.11 -10.83 -16.62
C THR A 212 -13.52 -9.68 -17.42
N ASN A 213 -14.37 -8.81 -17.98
CA ASN A 213 -13.92 -7.62 -18.72
C ASN A 213 -13.15 -6.65 -17.83
N ARG A 214 -13.48 -6.56 -16.52
CA ARG A 214 -12.75 -5.73 -15.56
C ARG A 214 -11.44 -6.37 -15.10
N ILE A 215 -11.36 -7.70 -15.03
CA ILE A 215 -10.11 -8.44 -14.79
C ILE A 215 -9.15 -8.21 -15.95
N GLN A 216 -9.58 -8.42 -17.19
CA GLN A 216 -8.75 -8.16 -18.39
C GLN A 216 -8.27 -6.70 -18.46
N ALA A 217 -9.11 -5.73 -18.10
CA ALA A 217 -8.71 -4.33 -18.03
C ALA A 217 -7.65 -4.06 -16.93
N LEU A 218 -7.77 -4.70 -15.77
CA LEU A 218 -6.79 -4.60 -14.68
C LEU A 218 -5.48 -5.35 -15.00
N GLU A 219 -5.55 -6.49 -15.67
CA GLU A 219 -4.38 -7.23 -16.18
C GLU A 219 -3.60 -6.40 -17.21
N LYS A 220 -4.31 -5.73 -18.13
CA LYS A 220 -3.70 -4.78 -19.07
C LYS A 220 -3.03 -3.60 -18.36
N GLN A 221 -3.72 -2.98 -17.39
CA GLN A 221 -3.16 -1.89 -16.58
C GLN A 221 -1.96 -2.33 -15.74
N ALA A 222 -1.97 -3.56 -15.20
CA ALA A 222 -0.83 -4.14 -14.50
C ALA A 222 0.36 -4.39 -15.43
N ALA A 223 0.14 -4.89 -16.65
CA ALA A 223 1.20 -5.06 -17.65
C ALA A 223 1.78 -3.71 -18.11
N GLU A 224 0.94 -2.69 -18.29
CA GLU A 224 1.36 -1.32 -18.62
C GLU A 224 2.20 -0.72 -17.48
N ALA A 225 1.75 -0.80 -16.23
CA ALA A 225 2.49 -0.34 -15.07
C ALA A 225 3.82 -1.11 -14.84
N GLN A 226 3.84 -2.41 -15.14
CA GLN A 226 5.06 -3.23 -15.07
C GLN A 226 6.09 -2.80 -16.12
N ALA A 227 5.63 -2.44 -17.33
CA ALA A 227 6.49 -1.92 -18.40
C ALA A 227 7.00 -0.50 -18.07
N GLU A 228 6.16 0.38 -17.53
CA GLU A 228 6.58 1.70 -17.03
C GLU A 228 7.60 1.59 -15.90
N ALA A 229 7.41 0.66 -14.96
CA ALA A 229 8.35 0.39 -13.88
C ALA A 229 9.69 -0.16 -14.40
N GLY A 230 9.69 -1.04 -15.41
CA GLY A 230 10.89 -1.50 -16.09
C GLY A 230 11.66 -0.35 -16.75
N ALA A 231 10.97 0.43 -17.58
CA ALA A 231 11.56 1.60 -18.25
C ALA A 231 11.99 2.71 -17.27
N ALA A 232 11.42 2.77 -16.07
CA ALA A 232 11.88 3.64 -14.99
C ALA A 232 13.15 3.10 -14.32
N ALA A 233 13.23 1.80 -14.06
CA ALA A 233 14.43 1.15 -13.52
C ALA A 233 15.63 1.25 -14.47
N GLU A 234 15.41 1.12 -15.78
CA GLU A 234 16.45 1.35 -16.81
C GLU A 234 16.97 2.80 -16.75
N ARG A 235 16.08 3.79 -16.72
CA ARG A 235 16.44 5.22 -16.58
C ARG A 235 17.16 5.53 -15.26
N VAL A 236 16.85 4.83 -14.18
CA VAL A 236 17.60 4.93 -12.91
C VAL A 236 19.00 4.35 -13.06
N ALA A 237 19.16 3.17 -13.66
CA ALA A 237 20.47 2.57 -13.91
C ALA A 237 21.34 3.39 -14.88
N GLU A 238 20.74 4.06 -15.86
CA GLU A 238 21.43 5.05 -16.70
C GLU A 238 21.88 6.29 -15.90
N ALA A 239 21.00 6.84 -15.05
CA ALA A 239 21.33 7.98 -14.19
C ALA A 239 22.41 7.64 -13.14
N GLU A 240 22.42 6.43 -12.60
CA GLU A 240 23.46 5.94 -11.69
C GLU A 240 24.81 5.82 -12.40
N ARG A 241 24.88 5.23 -13.59
CA ARG A 241 26.13 5.19 -14.40
C ARG A 241 26.62 6.59 -14.77
N ALA A 242 25.72 7.49 -15.16
CA ALA A 242 26.07 8.88 -15.48
C ALA A 242 26.59 9.62 -14.23
N ARG A 243 26.04 9.32 -13.05
CA ARG A 243 26.54 9.84 -11.77
C ARG A 243 27.91 9.27 -11.42
N GLU A 244 28.14 7.97 -11.58
CA GLU A 244 29.47 7.35 -11.34
C GLU A 244 30.55 7.97 -12.25
N GLN A 245 30.22 8.22 -13.52
CA GLN A 245 31.08 8.92 -14.48
C GLN A 245 31.35 10.37 -14.04
N ALA A 246 30.33 11.10 -13.59
CA ALA A 246 30.51 12.46 -13.05
C ALA A 246 31.36 12.47 -11.76
N GLU A 247 31.16 11.52 -10.85
CA GLU A 247 31.97 11.37 -9.64
C GLU A 247 33.41 10.92 -9.94
N ALA A 248 33.66 10.25 -11.06
CA ALA A 248 35.01 9.99 -11.56
C ALA A 248 35.67 11.27 -12.12
N ALA A 249 34.97 12.01 -12.98
CA ALA A 249 35.47 13.27 -13.54
C ALA A 249 35.73 14.34 -12.46
N VAL A 250 34.91 14.41 -11.40
CA VAL A 250 35.14 15.30 -10.25
C VAL A 250 36.40 14.90 -9.45
N ARG A 251 36.73 13.59 -9.36
CA ARG A 251 37.98 13.13 -8.75
C ARG A 251 39.20 13.46 -9.62
N GLU A 252 39.07 13.34 -10.92
CA GLU A 252 40.12 13.71 -11.89
C GLU A 252 40.42 15.22 -11.84
N LEU A 253 39.38 16.07 -11.96
CA LEU A 253 39.49 17.52 -11.79
C LEU A 253 40.01 17.93 -10.39
N GLY A 254 39.71 17.16 -9.35
CA GLY A 254 40.26 17.35 -8.01
C GLY A 254 41.78 17.12 -7.97
N ALA A 255 42.26 16.03 -8.59
CA ALA A 255 43.69 15.73 -8.70
C ALA A 255 44.43 16.73 -9.61
N GLU A 256 43.80 17.21 -10.69
CA GLU A 256 44.34 18.32 -11.49
C GLU A 256 44.45 19.61 -10.68
N LEU A 257 43.43 19.93 -9.85
CA LEU A 257 43.45 21.11 -9.00
C LEU A 257 44.54 21.05 -7.92
N GLU A 258 44.71 19.91 -7.24
CA GLU A 258 45.81 19.71 -6.29
C GLU A 258 47.18 19.84 -6.98
N ARG A 259 47.32 19.27 -8.20
CA ARG A 259 48.54 19.42 -9.01
C ARG A 259 48.81 20.87 -9.37
N VAL A 260 47.81 21.62 -9.85
CA VAL A 260 47.95 23.04 -10.20
C VAL A 260 48.27 23.88 -8.96
N GLN A 261 47.72 23.56 -7.79
CA GLN A 261 48.09 24.19 -6.52
C GLN A 261 49.54 23.90 -6.13
N ALA A 262 50.02 22.66 -6.33
CA ALA A 262 51.43 22.30 -6.08
C ALA A 262 52.39 22.99 -7.07
N GLU A 263 52.04 23.07 -8.35
CA GLU A 263 52.82 23.80 -9.37
C GLU A 263 52.83 25.31 -9.09
N ALA A 264 51.71 25.89 -8.64
CA ALA A 264 51.63 27.29 -8.21
C ALA A 264 52.43 27.56 -6.92
N GLY A 265 52.43 26.64 -5.96
CA GLY A 265 53.26 26.72 -4.75
C GLY A 265 54.75 26.69 -5.07
N ALA A 266 55.18 25.74 -5.91
CA ALA A 266 56.56 25.66 -6.38
C ALA A 266 56.99 26.87 -7.24
N LEU A 267 56.05 27.50 -7.96
CA LEU A 267 56.29 28.79 -8.62
C LEU A 267 56.43 29.94 -7.62
N ALA A 268 55.62 29.99 -6.56
CA ALA A 268 55.74 31.00 -5.51
C ALA A 268 57.07 30.89 -4.75
N GLU A 269 57.51 29.68 -4.38
CA GLU A 269 58.85 29.44 -3.80
C GLU A 269 59.97 29.89 -4.75
N ARG A 270 59.84 29.61 -6.06
CA ARG A 270 60.80 30.09 -7.07
C ARG A 270 60.80 31.61 -7.21
N MET A 271 59.65 32.28 -7.08
CA MET A 271 59.61 33.75 -7.05
C MET A 271 60.30 34.28 -5.79
N GLN A 272 59.97 33.77 -4.59
CA GLN A 272 60.66 34.19 -3.35
C GLN A 272 62.18 33.98 -3.42
N GLY A 273 62.64 32.86 -3.99
CA GLY A 273 64.07 32.61 -4.22
C GLY A 273 64.70 33.59 -5.24
N ARG A 274 63.94 34.05 -6.24
CA ARG A 274 64.36 35.07 -7.21
C ARG A 274 64.33 36.48 -6.62
N ASP A 275 63.35 36.79 -5.78
CA ASP A 275 63.26 38.07 -5.08
C ASP A 275 64.43 38.22 -4.11
N ALA A 276 64.77 37.17 -3.35
CA ALA A 276 65.98 37.14 -2.51
C ALA A 276 67.29 37.21 -3.33
N GLU A 277 67.34 36.60 -4.52
CA GLU A 277 68.47 36.76 -5.45
C GLU A 277 68.58 38.21 -5.96
N VAL A 278 67.45 38.87 -6.21
CA VAL A 278 67.38 40.29 -6.60
C VAL A 278 67.74 41.22 -5.45
N GLU A 279 67.34 40.95 -4.21
CA GLU A 279 67.77 41.69 -3.01
C GLU A 279 69.28 41.58 -2.79
N ALA A 280 69.84 40.37 -2.83
CA ALA A 280 71.28 40.15 -2.74
C ALA A 280 72.07 40.82 -3.88
N LEU A 281 71.49 40.89 -5.09
CA LEU A 281 72.07 41.66 -6.20
C LEU A 281 71.97 43.18 -5.97
N HIS A 282 70.92 43.68 -5.32
CA HIS A 282 70.82 45.10 -4.93
C HIS A 282 71.81 45.45 -3.82
N GLU A 283 71.99 44.62 -2.79
CA GLU A 283 73.02 44.81 -1.76
C GLU A 283 74.42 44.84 -2.39
N LYS A 284 74.68 43.90 -3.32
CA LYS A 284 75.95 43.86 -4.06
C LYS A 284 76.13 45.07 -4.97
N ALA A 285 75.08 45.56 -5.62
CA ALA A 285 75.12 46.78 -6.43
C ALA A 285 75.35 48.03 -5.57
N ALA A 286 74.72 48.13 -4.39
CA ALA A 286 74.96 49.21 -3.43
C ALA A 286 76.39 49.16 -2.87
N SER A 287 76.91 47.97 -2.55
CA SER A 287 78.31 47.77 -2.14
C SER A 287 79.30 48.18 -3.24
N LEU A 288 79.04 47.81 -4.50
CA LEU A 288 79.83 48.24 -5.65
C LEU A 288 79.71 49.75 -5.92
N SER A 289 78.54 50.37 -5.71
CA SER A 289 78.36 51.82 -5.79
C SER A 289 79.20 52.53 -4.73
N GLY A 290 79.16 52.06 -3.47
CA GLY A 290 80.00 52.58 -2.40
C GLY A 290 81.51 52.39 -2.69
N GLN A 291 81.90 51.27 -3.30
CA GLN A 291 83.28 51.08 -3.78
C GLN A 291 83.65 52.09 -4.88
N VAL A 292 82.76 52.33 -5.85
CA VAL A 292 82.96 53.35 -6.90
C VAL A 292 83.06 54.76 -6.30
N GLU A 293 82.23 55.10 -5.32
CA GLU A 293 82.29 56.39 -4.60
C GLU A 293 83.59 56.55 -3.82
N THR A 294 84.05 55.51 -3.10
CA THR A 294 85.37 55.56 -2.41
C THR A 294 86.53 55.65 -3.40
N LEU A 295 86.50 54.92 -4.51
CA LEU A 295 87.53 55.01 -5.55
C LEU A 295 87.51 56.37 -6.25
N GLN A 296 86.34 56.99 -6.49
CA GLN A 296 86.24 58.36 -6.98
C GLN A 296 86.78 59.38 -5.97
N ALA A 297 86.53 59.18 -4.67
CA ALA A 297 87.09 60.01 -3.61
C ALA A 297 88.64 59.90 -3.57
N GLU A 298 89.20 58.68 -3.61
CA GLU A 298 90.64 58.44 -3.69
C GLU A 298 91.27 58.99 -4.97
N LEU A 299 90.61 58.85 -6.11
CA LEU A 299 91.08 59.37 -7.40
C LEU A 299 91.09 60.91 -7.36
N SER A 300 90.02 61.55 -6.87
CA SER A 300 90.00 63.00 -6.67
C SER A 300 91.04 63.49 -5.65
N LYS A 301 91.41 62.65 -4.66
CA LYS A 301 92.51 62.95 -3.73
C LYS A 301 93.85 62.86 -4.45
N ARG A 302 94.06 61.85 -5.29
CA ARG A 302 95.26 61.69 -6.13
C ARG A 302 95.40 62.79 -7.17
N GLU A 303 94.31 63.29 -7.74
CA GLU A 303 94.30 64.46 -8.62
C GLU A 303 94.77 65.73 -7.89
N ARG A 304 94.29 65.96 -6.66
CA ARG A 304 94.78 67.07 -5.81
C ARG A 304 96.26 66.90 -5.42
N GLU A 305 96.67 65.69 -5.03
CA GLU A 305 98.08 65.37 -4.74
C GLU A 305 98.97 65.60 -5.99
N LEU A 306 98.46 65.33 -7.20
CA LEU A 306 99.14 65.62 -8.47
C LEU A 306 99.16 67.12 -8.82
N GLU A 307 98.08 67.85 -8.59
CA GLU A 307 98.06 69.32 -8.75
C GLU A 307 99.06 69.99 -7.81
N GLU A 308 99.11 69.59 -6.54
CA GLU A 308 100.06 70.09 -5.56
C GLU A 308 101.50 69.76 -5.96
N ALA A 309 101.77 68.53 -6.42
CA ALA A 309 103.07 68.15 -6.96
C ALA A 309 103.45 68.97 -8.21
N CYS A 310 102.50 69.29 -9.09
CA CYS A 310 102.75 70.14 -10.26
C CYS A 310 103.03 71.59 -9.86
N ARG A 311 102.32 72.14 -8.87
CA ARG A 311 102.59 73.49 -8.32
C ARG A 311 103.97 73.56 -7.66
N LEU A 312 104.32 72.57 -6.82
CA LEU A 312 105.64 72.46 -6.20
C LEU A 312 106.76 72.32 -7.23
N ARG A 313 106.55 71.53 -8.29
CA ARG A 313 107.49 71.43 -9.42
C ARG A 313 107.65 72.78 -10.12
N ALA A 314 106.55 73.49 -10.41
CA ALA A 314 106.61 74.81 -11.02
C ALA A 314 107.32 75.84 -10.13
N GLU A 315 107.15 75.79 -8.80
CA GLU A 315 107.93 76.62 -7.87
C GLU A 315 109.42 76.29 -7.88
N ILE A 316 109.78 75.00 -7.98
CA ILE A 316 111.17 74.55 -8.08
C ILE A 316 111.78 75.02 -9.41
N GLU A 317 111.08 74.86 -10.53
CA GLU A 317 111.52 75.34 -11.85
C GLU A 317 111.66 76.86 -11.88
N ARG A 318 110.73 77.60 -11.25
CA ARG A 318 110.81 79.06 -11.11
C ARG A 318 112.02 79.49 -10.25
N ARG A 319 112.26 78.84 -9.11
CA ARG A 319 113.45 79.10 -8.26
C ARG A 319 114.75 78.72 -8.95
N ALA A 320 114.77 77.64 -9.72
CA ALA A 320 115.92 77.24 -10.52
C ALA A 320 116.20 78.28 -11.63
N GLY A 321 115.15 78.80 -12.27
CA GLY A 321 115.25 79.92 -13.21
C GLY A 321 115.84 81.18 -12.58
N GLU A 322 115.27 81.64 -11.45
CA GLU A 322 115.79 82.79 -10.68
C GLU A 322 117.26 82.59 -10.26
N GLN A 323 117.65 81.38 -9.86
CA GLN A 323 119.04 81.05 -9.51
C GLN A 323 119.95 81.01 -10.74
N LEU A 324 119.48 80.52 -11.89
CA LEU A 324 120.24 80.49 -13.14
C LEU A 324 120.42 81.91 -13.72
N GLU A 325 119.42 82.79 -13.67
CA GLU A 325 119.57 84.20 -14.03
C GLU A 325 120.54 84.92 -13.08
N ALA A 326 120.43 84.69 -11.77
CA ALA A 326 121.35 85.26 -10.78
C ALA A 326 122.80 84.72 -10.90
N LEU A 327 122.98 83.51 -11.42
CA LEU A 327 124.30 82.96 -11.76
C LEU A 327 124.81 83.49 -13.11
N ALA A 328 123.95 83.61 -14.11
CA ALA A 328 124.29 84.19 -15.41
C ALA A 328 124.72 85.67 -15.28
N GLY A 329 124.00 86.48 -14.51
CA GLY A 329 124.39 87.87 -14.23
C GLY A 329 125.71 88.00 -13.46
N LYS A 330 126.07 87.01 -12.63
CA LYS A 330 127.41 86.92 -12.02
C LYS A 330 128.47 86.51 -13.03
N LEU A 331 128.16 85.56 -13.92
CA LEU A 331 129.04 85.13 -15.01
C LEU A 331 129.35 86.29 -15.96
N GLU A 332 128.33 87.05 -16.36
CA GLU A 332 128.45 88.25 -17.18
C GLU A 332 129.18 89.40 -16.43
N SER A 333 129.18 89.41 -15.08
CA SER A 333 130.04 90.32 -14.30
C SER A 333 131.50 89.89 -14.37
N ILE A 334 131.76 88.58 -14.24
CA ILE A 334 133.10 87.99 -14.33
C ILE A 334 133.67 88.12 -15.75
N GLU A 335 132.85 88.00 -16.80
CA GLU A 335 133.27 88.24 -18.19
C GLU A 335 133.66 89.71 -18.43
N ARG A 336 132.88 90.66 -17.88
CA ARG A 336 133.25 92.10 -17.92
C ARG A 336 134.52 92.41 -17.12
N GLU A 337 134.76 91.70 -16.02
CA GLU A 337 136.01 91.82 -15.25
C GLU A 337 137.20 91.20 -15.99
N SER A 338 137.02 90.03 -16.61
CA SER A 338 138.03 89.37 -17.44
C SER A 338 138.41 90.23 -18.65
N GLY A 339 137.42 90.80 -19.36
CA GLY A 339 137.68 91.69 -20.50
C GLY A 339 138.38 93.01 -20.11
N ARG A 340 138.19 93.49 -18.87
CA ARG A 340 139.01 94.59 -18.33
C ARG A 340 140.45 94.15 -18.07
N VAL A 341 140.65 92.99 -17.45
CA VAL A 341 141.99 92.43 -17.18
C VAL A 341 142.75 92.15 -18.48
N GLU A 342 142.09 91.68 -19.54
CA GLU A 342 142.69 91.54 -20.87
C GLU A 342 143.09 92.91 -21.46
N HIS A 343 142.21 93.91 -21.41
CA HIS A 343 142.53 95.26 -21.91
C HIS A 343 143.69 95.92 -21.15
N ASP A 344 143.73 95.78 -19.82
CA ASP A 344 144.82 96.26 -18.97
C ASP A 344 146.13 95.53 -19.30
N ALA A 345 146.07 94.22 -19.59
CA ALA A 345 147.23 93.43 -20.00
C ALA A 345 147.74 93.78 -21.41
N GLU A 346 146.86 94.13 -22.35
CA GLU A 346 147.24 94.65 -23.67
C GLU A 346 147.88 96.04 -23.57
N SER A 347 147.33 96.92 -22.74
CA SER A 347 147.90 98.24 -22.43
C SER A 347 149.31 98.13 -21.84
N ALA A 348 149.50 97.24 -20.87
CA ALA A 348 150.82 96.96 -20.29
C ALA A 348 151.82 96.37 -21.31
N ARG A 349 151.37 95.51 -22.23
CA ARG A 349 152.21 94.98 -23.33
C ARG A 349 152.63 96.07 -24.32
N ALA A 350 151.75 97.02 -24.64
CA ALA A 350 152.09 98.15 -25.50
C ALA A 350 153.18 99.04 -24.87
N GLN A 351 153.08 99.31 -23.56
CA GLN A 351 154.09 100.07 -22.82
C GLN A 351 155.45 99.34 -22.77
N ALA A 352 155.46 98.01 -22.64
CA ALA A 352 156.69 97.23 -22.69
C ALA A 352 157.40 97.32 -24.06
N GLN A 353 156.64 97.24 -25.16
CA GLN A 353 157.21 97.38 -26.52
C GLN A 353 157.80 98.76 -26.78
N GLU A 354 157.25 99.82 -26.18
CA GLU A 354 157.79 101.18 -26.34
C GLU A 354 159.15 101.30 -25.64
N LEU A 355 159.29 100.76 -24.42
CA LEU A 355 160.57 100.71 -23.70
C LEU A 355 161.63 99.86 -24.42
N GLU A 356 161.23 98.79 -25.14
CA GLU A 356 162.14 98.02 -26.00
C GLU A 356 162.63 98.82 -27.23
N ARG A 357 161.81 99.72 -27.78
CA ARG A 357 162.22 100.65 -28.84
C ARG A 357 163.23 101.68 -28.33
N GLU A 358 163.03 102.21 -27.13
CA GLU A 358 163.98 103.14 -26.50
C GLU A 358 165.33 102.46 -26.22
N LEU A 359 165.32 101.23 -25.67
CA LEU A 359 166.54 100.46 -25.41
C LEU A 359 167.31 100.05 -26.68
N THR A 360 166.62 99.76 -27.78
CA THR A 360 167.26 99.48 -29.08
C THR A 360 167.78 100.74 -29.75
N GLY A 361 167.07 101.87 -29.63
CA GLY A 361 167.57 103.19 -30.04
C GLY A 361 168.87 103.58 -29.34
N LEU A 362 168.92 103.44 -28.01
CA LEU A 362 170.12 103.75 -27.21
C LEU A 362 171.31 102.84 -27.55
N ARG A 363 171.09 101.56 -27.89
CA ARG A 363 172.15 100.65 -28.34
C ARG A 363 172.79 101.08 -29.65
N THR A 364 171.99 101.42 -30.66
CA THR A 364 172.53 101.82 -31.98
C THR A 364 173.29 103.15 -31.93
N GLN A 365 172.98 104.03 -30.98
CA GLN A 365 173.77 105.25 -30.71
C GLN A 365 175.15 104.95 -30.12
N LEU A 366 175.28 103.87 -29.33
CA LEU A 366 176.54 103.45 -28.72
C LEU A 366 177.49 102.83 -29.77
N GLU A 367 176.99 101.90 -30.60
CA GLU A 367 177.77 101.28 -31.68
C GLU A 367 178.31 102.33 -32.67
N GLN A 368 177.49 103.35 -33.01
CA GLN A 368 177.90 104.45 -33.87
C GLN A 368 178.92 105.43 -33.25
N ALA A 369 179.20 105.33 -31.95
CA ALA A 369 180.27 106.07 -31.28
C ALA A 369 181.57 105.28 -31.30
N GLU A 370 181.52 103.99 -30.95
CA GLU A 370 182.68 103.08 -30.95
C GLU A 370 183.27 102.92 -32.37
N GLN A 371 182.41 102.76 -33.38
CA GLN A 371 182.85 102.57 -34.77
C GLN A 371 183.63 103.78 -35.33
N LYS A 372 183.30 105.01 -34.89
CA LYS A 372 184.03 106.23 -35.27
C LYS A 372 185.41 106.32 -34.63
N GLN A 373 185.57 105.85 -33.39
CA GLN A 373 186.87 105.80 -32.73
C GLN A 373 187.81 104.76 -33.38
N ALA A 374 187.27 103.66 -33.90
CA ALA A 374 188.05 102.67 -34.64
C ALA A 374 188.66 103.24 -35.94
N GLU A 375 187.92 104.08 -36.69
CA GLU A 375 188.42 104.71 -37.92
C GLU A 375 189.57 105.70 -37.67
N GLU A 376 189.53 106.46 -36.56
CA GLU A 376 190.61 107.37 -36.19
C GLU A 376 191.89 106.63 -35.77
N LEU A 377 191.77 105.50 -35.07
CA LEU A 377 192.90 104.64 -34.72
C LEU A 377 193.54 103.99 -35.96
N GLY A 378 192.74 103.58 -36.95
CA GLY A 378 193.25 103.03 -38.21
C GLY A 378 194.18 103.99 -38.96
N ARG A 379 193.78 105.27 -39.07
CA ARG A 379 194.60 106.33 -39.72
C ARG A 379 195.91 106.62 -38.99
N LEU A 380 195.98 106.37 -37.68
CA LEU A 380 197.22 106.51 -36.91
C LEU A 380 198.16 105.30 -37.11
N ALA A 381 197.62 104.11 -37.38
CA ALA A 381 198.42 102.92 -37.69
C ALA A 381 199.14 103.03 -39.05
N GLU A 382 198.44 103.42 -40.13
CA GLU A 382 199.05 103.65 -41.45
C GLU A 382 200.21 104.67 -41.38
N LYS A 383 200.09 105.68 -40.51
CA LYS A 383 201.12 106.69 -40.28
C LYS A 383 202.42 106.07 -39.74
N ILE A 384 202.31 105.09 -38.84
CA ILE A 384 203.46 104.40 -38.22
C ILE A 384 204.12 103.47 -39.24
N GLU A 385 203.34 102.69 -39.99
CA GLU A 385 203.83 101.78 -41.02
C GLU A 385 204.67 102.51 -42.09
N SER A 386 204.22 103.71 -42.50
CA SER A 386 204.95 104.55 -43.45
C SER A 386 206.36 104.97 -42.98
N LEU A 387 206.58 105.08 -41.67
CA LEU A 387 207.87 105.45 -41.06
C LEU A 387 208.78 104.23 -40.86
N CYS A 388 208.23 103.07 -40.51
CA CYS A 388 208.98 101.81 -40.46
C CYS A 388 209.61 101.47 -41.82
N ALA A 389 208.89 101.70 -42.92
CA ALA A 389 209.37 101.48 -44.28
C ALA A 389 210.55 102.39 -44.71
N GLU A 390 210.82 103.50 -43.99
CA GLU A 390 212.05 104.29 -44.19
C GLU A 390 213.25 103.73 -43.41
N ILE A 391 213.00 103.10 -42.26
CA ILE A 391 214.04 102.48 -41.42
C ILE A 391 214.61 101.24 -42.11
N GLU A 392 213.76 100.33 -42.62
CA GLU A 392 214.22 99.15 -43.38
C GLU A 392 215.06 99.53 -44.61
N ARG A 393 214.73 100.66 -45.24
CA ARG A 393 215.47 101.20 -46.41
C ARG A 393 216.86 101.71 -46.04
N ARG A 394 217.12 102.07 -44.77
CA ARG A 394 218.46 102.36 -44.24
C ARG A 394 219.23 101.09 -43.90
N ASP A 395 218.58 100.11 -43.27
CA ASP A 395 219.21 98.82 -42.93
C ASP A 395 219.66 98.02 -44.17
N GLY A 396 218.95 98.16 -45.30
CA GLY A 396 219.37 97.59 -46.59
C GLY A 396 220.79 98.02 -47.00
N GLN A 397 221.18 99.27 -46.73
CA GLN A 397 222.50 99.81 -47.05
C GLN A 397 223.62 99.27 -46.12
N ILE A 398 223.25 98.69 -44.97
CA ILE A 398 224.19 98.05 -44.03
C ILE A 398 224.46 96.62 -44.49
N ARG A 399 223.41 95.85 -44.81
CA ARG A 399 223.51 94.43 -45.23
C ARG A 399 224.34 94.22 -46.49
N GLU A 400 224.36 95.19 -47.41
CA GLU A 400 225.21 95.15 -48.60
C GLU A 400 226.72 95.18 -48.27
N ARG A 401 227.12 95.78 -47.13
CA ARG A 401 228.50 95.79 -46.64
C ARG A 401 228.86 94.45 -45.96
N ASP A 402 227.92 93.82 -45.28
CA ASP A 402 228.11 92.52 -44.64
C ASP A 402 228.17 91.36 -45.65
N ALA A 403 227.58 91.51 -46.84
CA ALA A 403 227.65 90.52 -47.91
C ALA A 403 229.10 90.24 -48.37
N GLU A 404 229.97 91.25 -48.38
CA GLU A 404 231.41 91.12 -48.70
C GLU A 404 232.14 90.19 -47.68
N ILE A 405 231.58 89.99 -46.48
CA ILE A 405 232.14 89.14 -45.41
C ILE A 405 231.69 87.67 -45.57
N ALA A 406 230.57 87.41 -46.26
CA ALA A 406 229.93 86.09 -46.29
C ALA A 406 230.57 85.10 -47.29
N ASP A 407 231.05 85.56 -48.46
CA ASP A 407 231.66 84.68 -49.49
C ASP A 407 232.93 83.94 -48.99
N LEU A 408 233.63 84.55 -48.03
CA LEU A 408 234.79 83.94 -47.37
C LEU A 408 234.43 82.69 -46.53
N LYS A 409 233.15 82.42 -46.26
CA LYS A 409 232.69 81.42 -45.27
C LYS A 409 231.99 80.19 -45.84
N SER A 410 231.47 80.23 -47.07
CA SER A 410 230.69 79.13 -47.68
C SER A 410 231.52 77.86 -47.97
N LYS A 411 232.85 77.99 -48.03
CA LYS A 411 233.81 76.93 -48.43
C LYS A 411 234.04 75.81 -47.41
N LEU A 412 233.34 75.78 -46.27
CA LEU A 412 233.74 74.95 -45.12
C LEU A 412 232.94 73.65 -44.85
N ASN A 413 231.60 73.67 -44.91
CA ASN A 413 230.77 72.67 -44.19
C ASN A 413 229.94 71.69 -45.05
N MET A 414 230.45 71.28 -46.22
CA MET A 414 229.78 70.29 -47.11
C MET A 414 230.06 68.84 -46.66
N ALA A 415 229.69 68.43 -45.43
CA ALA A 415 230.24 67.20 -44.83
C ALA A 415 229.39 66.45 -43.75
N ALA A 416 228.05 66.50 -43.77
CA ALA A 416 227.20 65.87 -42.73
C ALA A 416 226.02 65.03 -43.31
N GLU A 417 226.34 63.93 -43.98
CA GLU A 417 225.38 63.05 -44.70
C GLU A 417 224.74 61.93 -43.84
N LYS A 418 223.63 61.34 -44.34
CA LYS A 418 222.98 60.05 -43.93
C LYS A 418 222.21 60.11 -42.58
N LEU A 419 221.17 59.31 -42.28
CA LEU A 419 220.48 58.16 -42.93
C LEU A 419 219.05 57.97 -42.34
N ALA A 420 218.07 57.41 -43.08
CA ALA A 420 216.81 56.85 -42.53
C ALA A 420 216.04 55.95 -43.54
N GLN A 421 215.51 54.77 -43.14
CA GLN A 421 214.33 54.04 -43.71
C GLN A 421 214.07 52.61 -43.13
N PHE A 422 212.81 52.12 -43.17
CA PHE A 422 212.23 50.79 -42.80
C PHE A 422 212.23 50.37 -41.31
N GLY A 423 211.29 49.54 -40.77
CA GLY A 423 210.10 48.85 -41.32
C GLY A 423 209.19 48.22 -40.23
N GLU A 424 208.10 47.51 -40.57
CA GLU A 424 206.99 47.09 -39.66
C GLU A 424 207.28 45.91 -38.68
N ILE A 425 206.97 46.06 -37.38
CA ILE A 425 207.32 45.10 -36.30
C ILE A 425 206.32 45.08 -35.09
N VAL A 426 205.82 43.87 -34.74
CA VAL A 426 205.45 43.32 -33.38
C VAL A 426 204.26 43.85 -32.51
N LYS A 427 203.70 42.87 -31.75
CA LYS A 427 202.72 42.84 -30.62
C LYS A 427 202.80 43.98 -29.56
N GLN A 428 201.69 44.18 -28.82
CA GLN A 428 201.50 44.14 -27.31
C GLN A 428 200.19 44.86 -26.89
N ARG A 429 199.77 45.05 -25.61
CA ARG A 429 199.68 44.27 -24.34
C ARG A 429 199.29 45.25 -23.19
N GLY A 430 198.37 44.87 -22.30
CA GLY A 430 198.25 45.39 -20.90
C GLY A 430 198.00 46.90 -20.69
N GLU A 431 197.89 47.42 -19.47
CA GLU A 431 197.65 46.83 -18.13
C GLU A 431 197.27 47.97 -17.13
N ASP A 432 196.70 47.64 -15.96
CA ASP A 432 196.58 48.46 -14.71
C ASP A 432 195.70 49.75 -14.60
N SER A 433 195.33 50.24 -13.40
CA SER A 433 194.86 49.61 -12.12
C SER A 433 194.36 50.67 -11.09
N ALA A 434 193.65 50.21 -10.02
CA ALA A 434 193.60 50.81 -8.64
C ALA A 434 192.91 52.21 -8.43
N THR A 435 192.32 52.59 -7.27
CA THR A 435 192.14 51.97 -5.92
C THR A 435 190.98 52.64 -5.12
N THR A 436 190.18 51.83 -4.38
CA THR A 436 189.69 51.93 -2.96
C THR A 436 189.42 53.29 -2.24
N GLU A 437 188.65 53.44 -1.14
CA GLU A 437 187.64 52.67 -0.36
C GLU A 437 186.98 53.60 0.69
N ALA A 438 185.78 53.25 1.22
CA ALA A 438 185.09 53.67 2.47
C ALA A 438 183.56 53.76 2.21
N LEU A 439 182.63 52.91 2.68
CA LEU A 439 182.52 51.92 3.77
C LEU A 439 181.99 52.48 5.12
N GLU A 440 181.09 51.69 5.75
CA GLU A 440 180.54 51.76 7.12
C GLU A 440 179.32 52.71 7.35
N LYS A 441 178.11 52.24 7.75
CA LYS A 441 177.60 51.62 9.02
C LYS A 441 177.30 52.70 10.10
N ALA A 442 176.36 52.53 11.06
CA ALA A 442 175.74 51.35 11.68
C ALA A 442 174.28 51.63 12.19
N LEU A 443 173.31 50.69 12.16
CA LEU A 443 172.80 49.81 13.27
C LEU A 443 171.98 50.53 14.39
N ALA A 444 171.02 49.95 15.15
CA ALA A 444 170.15 48.74 15.15
C ALA A 444 169.02 48.98 16.24
N VAL A 445 168.13 48.11 16.75
CA VAL A 445 167.74 46.66 16.69
C VAL A 445 166.25 46.56 17.18
N ASN A 446 165.35 45.70 16.67
CA ASN A 446 164.82 44.41 17.23
C ASN A 446 164.46 44.41 18.77
N GLU A 447 163.43 43.74 19.33
CA GLU A 447 162.80 42.44 19.01
C GLU A 447 161.29 42.29 19.38
N LYS A 448 160.61 41.38 18.64
CA LYS A 448 159.58 40.36 19.01
C LYS A 448 158.56 40.66 20.14
N LEU A 449 157.24 40.47 19.96
CA LEU A 449 156.48 39.28 19.52
C LEU A 449 156.70 37.98 20.34
N GLN A 450 156.15 37.91 21.56
CA GLN A 450 155.54 36.68 22.11
C GLN A 450 154.81 36.92 23.44
N GLU A 451 153.48 37.08 23.42
CA GLU A 451 152.58 36.46 24.42
C GLU A 451 151.10 36.56 23.99
N ARG A 452 150.37 35.43 24.09
CA ARG A 452 148.96 35.32 23.67
C ARG A 452 148.23 34.16 24.38
N VAL A 453 148.66 33.83 25.60
CA VAL A 453 148.25 32.62 26.35
C VAL A 453 147.86 33.02 27.79
N ARG A 454 146.83 33.86 27.89
CA ARG A 454 146.23 34.33 29.16
C ARG A 454 144.76 34.74 28.92
N GLU A 455 144.00 33.86 28.26
CA GLU A 455 143.11 32.85 28.89
C GLU A 455 141.72 33.43 29.15
N LEU A 456 140.58 32.77 28.93
CA LEU A 456 140.21 31.35 28.97
C LEU A 456 140.17 30.70 30.37
N GLN A 457 140.17 31.49 31.46
CA GLN A 457 139.96 30.98 32.83
C GLN A 457 138.57 31.33 33.44
N GLU A 458 137.92 32.44 33.07
CA GLU A 458 136.70 32.94 33.75
C GLU A 458 135.37 32.27 33.32
N ARG A 459 135.40 30.99 32.91
CA ARG A 459 134.18 30.16 32.69
C ARG A 459 133.77 29.33 33.92
N ALA A 460 134.44 29.50 35.06
CA ALA A 460 134.35 28.59 36.20
C ALA A 460 133.39 28.99 37.34
N THR A 461 132.75 30.17 37.28
CA THR A 461 132.10 30.80 38.46
C THR A 461 130.57 30.85 38.42
N ARG A 462 129.90 30.06 37.56
CA ARG A 462 128.42 29.96 37.52
C ARG A 462 127.92 28.51 37.52
N LEU A 463 128.47 27.71 38.45
CA LEU A 463 127.95 26.41 38.86
C LEU A 463 127.52 26.40 40.35
N GLU A 464 127.39 27.58 40.97
CA GLU A 464 126.96 27.70 42.39
C GLU A 464 125.43 27.67 42.57
N GLU A 465 124.65 27.84 41.50
CA GLU A 465 123.19 27.93 41.56
C GLU A 465 122.45 26.58 41.35
N GLU A 466 123.16 25.49 41.01
CA GLU A 466 122.56 24.14 40.88
C GLU A 466 122.33 23.41 42.22
N ASN A 467 122.67 24.02 43.36
CA ASN A 467 122.66 23.35 44.67
C ASN A 467 121.42 23.63 45.54
N ALA A 468 120.30 24.01 44.93
CA ALA A 468 119.03 24.24 45.61
C ALA A 468 117.92 23.26 45.15
N ALA A 469 117.56 22.35 46.06
CA ALA A 469 116.28 21.63 46.11
C ALA A 469 116.02 20.37 45.23
N LEU A 470 117.03 19.55 44.91
CA LEU A 470 116.80 18.11 44.67
C LEU A 470 116.59 17.33 46.00
N ALA A 471 115.64 17.78 46.83
CA ALA A 471 115.62 17.51 48.28
C ALA A 471 114.38 16.80 48.87
N ARG A 472 113.48 16.25 48.02
CA ARG A 472 112.45 15.24 48.34
C ARG A 472 111.79 14.77 47.02
N ARG A 473 112.23 13.65 46.44
CA ARG A 473 111.71 12.26 46.63
C ARG A 473 110.26 12.11 46.11
N ALA A 474 109.95 11.32 45.07
CA ALA A 474 110.12 9.87 44.88
C ALA A 474 109.40 9.05 45.97
N SER A 475 108.65 7.96 45.71
CA SER A 475 108.60 6.97 44.60
C SER A 475 107.15 6.82 44.03
N LEU A 476 106.81 6.22 42.87
CA LEU A 476 107.14 4.90 42.27
C LEU A 476 106.70 3.70 43.17
N ALA A 477 106.08 2.59 42.69
CA ALA A 477 105.52 2.23 41.37
C ALA A 477 104.60 0.96 41.43
N CYS A 478 103.98 0.61 40.29
CA CYS A 478 103.51 -0.73 39.80
C CYS A 478 102.55 -1.68 40.58
N GLU A 479 101.54 -2.17 39.82
CA GLU A 479 101.06 -3.56 39.60
C GLU A 479 100.95 -4.62 40.74
N GLY A 480 99.93 -5.51 40.63
CA GLY A 480 99.86 -6.78 41.38
C GLY A 480 98.47 -7.44 41.40
N ALA A 481 98.38 -8.78 41.54
CA ALA A 481 97.11 -9.51 41.45
C ALA A 481 96.92 -10.68 42.45
N ARG A 482 95.65 -10.89 42.85
CA ARG A 482 94.96 -12.16 43.23
C ARG A 482 95.35 -12.98 44.50
N VAL A 483 94.29 -13.40 45.22
CA VAL A 483 93.96 -14.80 45.68
C VAL A 483 94.28 -15.31 47.13
N VAL A 484 93.18 -15.48 47.91
CA VAL A 484 92.75 -16.68 48.72
C VAL A 484 93.10 -16.90 50.23
N HIS A 485 92.01 -17.06 51.02
CA HIS A 485 91.75 -17.89 52.25
C HIS A 485 92.63 -17.79 53.54
N SER A 486 92.17 -18.12 54.76
CA SER A 486 90.82 -18.42 55.32
C SER A 486 90.83 -18.46 56.86
N ASP A 487 89.73 -18.07 57.54
CA ASP A 487 89.30 -18.72 58.82
C ASP A 487 87.87 -18.32 59.30
N GLU A 488 87.37 -17.15 58.91
CA GLU A 488 86.22 -16.48 59.55
C GLU A 488 84.84 -17.19 59.40
N ALA A 489 84.70 -18.07 58.40
CA ALA A 489 83.43 -18.68 58.01
C ALA A 489 82.76 -19.55 59.09
N ALA A 490 83.54 -20.15 60.00
CA ALA A 490 83.04 -21.15 60.95
C ALA A 490 82.14 -20.58 62.07
N ARG A 491 82.39 -19.34 62.51
CA ARG A 491 81.63 -18.70 63.61
C ARG A 491 80.29 -18.15 63.12
N ILE A 492 80.30 -17.47 61.98
CA ILE A 492 79.11 -16.83 61.37
C ILE A 492 77.99 -17.85 61.09
N ARG A 493 78.33 -19.07 60.66
CA ARG A 493 77.36 -20.12 60.33
C ARG A 493 76.48 -20.55 61.52
N ARG A 494 77.01 -20.54 62.75
CA ARG A 494 76.26 -20.95 63.96
C ARG A 494 75.23 -19.90 64.37
N ALA A 495 75.60 -18.62 64.34
CA ALA A 495 74.69 -17.50 64.66
C ALA A 495 73.50 -17.42 63.68
N ARG A 496 73.74 -17.64 62.38
CA ARG A 496 72.68 -17.67 61.35
C ARG A 496 71.63 -18.76 61.62
N LEU A 497 72.06 -19.98 62.00
CA LEU A 497 71.16 -21.11 62.22
C LEU A 497 70.20 -20.93 63.41
N ALA A 498 70.60 -20.20 64.45
CA ALA A 498 69.70 -19.87 65.56
C ALA A 498 68.58 -18.92 65.09
N ARG A 499 68.95 -17.82 64.43
CA ARG A 499 68.00 -16.79 63.98
C ARG A 499 67.03 -17.28 62.90
N VAL A 500 67.47 -18.19 62.03
CA VAL A 500 66.59 -18.89 61.07
C VAL A 500 65.51 -19.72 61.79
N ARG A 501 65.86 -20.38 62.91
CA ARG A 501 64.93 -21.26 63.63
C ARG A 501 63.83 -20.48 64.38
N GLU A 502 64.14 -19.26 64.80
CA GLU A 502 63.19 -18.30 65.37
C GLU A 502 62.28 -17.72 64.27
N LEU A 503 62.86 -17.24 63.17
CA LEU A 503 62.12 -16.74 62.01
C LEU A 503 61.15 -17.78 61.43
N LEU A 504 61.50 -19.07 61.39
CA LEU A 504 60.62 -20.14 60.94
C LEU A 504 59.37 -20.33 61.82
N ARG A 505 59.48 -20.12 63.15
CA ARG A 505 58.32 -20.18 64.05
C ARG A 505 57.39 -19.00 63.82
N ASP A 506 57.96 -17.81 63.71
CA ASP A 506 57.24 -16.56 63.47
C ASP A 506 56.54 -16.57 62.09
N GLN A 507 57.20 -17.10 61.06
CA GLN A 507 56.61 -17.43 59.75
C GLN A 507 55.43 -18.41 59.90
N SER A 508 55.57 -19.52 60.66
CA SER A 508 54.50 -20.52 60.83
C SER A 508 53.26 -20.01 61.55
N TYR A 509 53.39 -18.94 62.36
CA TYR A 509 52.27 -18.25 62.99
C TYR A 509 51.62 -17.28 62.01
N LYS A 510 52.42 -16.51 61.27
CA LYS A 510 51.96 -15.60 60.21
C LYS A 510 51.21 -16.33 59.09
N ILE A 511 51.68 -17.50 58.66
CA ILE A 511 51.00 -18.36 57.68
C ILE A 511 49.63 -18.82 58.20
N ARG A 512 49.53 -19.27 59.46
CA ARG A 512 48.23 -19.68 60.03
C ARG A 512 47.24 -18.52 60.18
N ARG A 513 47.71 -17.33 60.55
CA ARG A 513 46.88 -16.12 60.58
C ARG A 513 46.48 -15.65 59.17
N ALA A 514 47.36 -15.79 58.18
CA ALA A 514 47.05 -15.51 56.78
C ALA A 514 45.99 -16.47 56.24
N ASN A 515 46.09 -17.77 56.51
CA ASN A 515 45.09 -18.75 56.07
C ASN A 515 43.70 -18.48 56.70
N ALA A 516 43.62 -18.12 57.98
CA ALA A 516 42.35 -17.74 58.60
C ALA A 516 41.72 -16.50 57.92
N LEU A 517 42.52 -15.46 57.67
CA LEU A 517 42.08 -14.24 56.95
C LEU A 517 41.73 -14.52 55.46
N LEU A 518 42.35 -15.53 54.84
CA LEU A 518 42.00 -15.98 53.50
C LEU A 518 40.67 -16.76 53.50
N GLN A 519 40.40 -17.57 54.52
CA GLN A 519 39.10 -18.25 54.68
C GLN A 519 37.97 -17.24 54.93
N GLU A 520 38.12 -16.30 55.88
CA GLU A 520 37.13 -15.22 56.08
C GLU A 520 36.85 -14.42 54.79
N ARG A 521 37.88 -14.18 53.97
CA ARG A 521 37.72 -13.51 52.66
C ARG A 521 37.12 -14.41 51.59
N PHE A 522 37.35 -15.72 51.64
CA PHE A 522 36.74 -16.69 50.73
C PHE A 522 35.23 -16.79 51.01
N ASP A 523 34.85 -16.98 52.27
CA ASP A 523 33.46 -17.03 52.73
C ASP A 523 32.71 -15.73 52.39
N ALA A 524 33.37 -14.58 52.58
CA ALA A 524 32.83 -13.28 52.17
C ALA A 524 32.68 -13.15 50.65
N CYS A 525 33.59 -13.75 49.85
CA CYS A 525 33.47 -13.78 48.39
C CYS A 525 32.35 -14.72 47.93
N GLU A 526 32.17 -15.89 48.54
CA GLU A 526 31.03 -16.78 48.23
C GLU A 526 29.69 -16.10 48.53
N GLN A 527 29.57 -15.42 49.67
CA GLN A 527 28.36 -14.63 49.98
C GLN A 527 28.13 -13.51 48.95
N LEU A 528 29.17 -12.83 48.47
CA LEU A 528 29.06 -11.79 47.45
C LEU A 528 28.70 -12.38 46.07
N LEU A 529 29.20 -13.57 45.73
CA LEU A 529 28.84 -14.30 44.51
C LEU A 529 27.39 -14.81 44.57
N ALA A 530 26.96 -15.39 45.70
CA ALA A 530 25.58 -15.81 45.92
C ALA A 530 24.61 -14.63 45.80
N ARG A 531 24.89 -13.49 46.45
CA ARG A 531 24.09 -12.27 46.29
C ARG A 531 24.09 -11.74 44.86
N ARG A 532 25.20 -11.85 44.10
CA ARG A 532 25.23 -11.49 42.66
C ARG A 532 24.40 -12.45 41.81
N ALA A 533 24.40 -13.74 42.11
CA ALA A 533 23.59 -14.74 41.42
C ALA A 533 22.08 -14.53 41.67
N GLU A 534 21.67 -14.27 42.92
CA GLU A 534 20.30 -13.87 43.26
C GLU A 534 19.87 -12.61 42.48
N LEU A 535 20.72 -11.58 42.43
CA LEU A 535 20.42 -10.31 41.74
C LEU A 535 20.37 -10.50 40.21
N ALA A 536 21.22 -11.36 39.66
CA ALA A 536 21.18 -11.73 38.23
C ALA A 536 19.90 -12.49 37.87
N ALA A 537 19.51 -13.47 38.68
CA ALA A 537 18.26 -14.23 38.49
C ALA A 537 17.02 -13.32 38.62
N ALA A 538 16.99 -12.42 39.61
CA ALA A 538 15.93 -11.43 39.75
C ALA A 538 15.86 -10.48 38.54
N TYR A 539 17.02 -10.03 38.02
CA TYR A 539 17.09 -9.17 36.84
C TYR A 539 16.59 -9.90 35.57
N GLN A 540 16.98 -11.17 35.38
CA GLN A 540 16.50 -12.02 34.27
C GLN A 540 14.98 -12.26 34.36
N ALA A 541 14.44 -12.50 35.56
CA ALA A 541 13.00 -12.65 35.77
C ALA A 541 12.23 -11.36 35.42
N ILE A 542 12.76 -10.18 35.78
CA ILE A 542 12.18 -8.88 35.40
C ILE A 542 12.23 -8.69 33.87
N GLN A 543 13.35 -9.00 33.23
CA GLN A 543 13.51 -8.92 31.77
C GLN A 543 12.51 -9.82 31.01
N LEU A 544 12.34 -11.07 31.43
CA LEU A 544 11.36 -12.00 30.84
C LEU A 544 9.91 -11.50 30.97
N GLN A 545 9.57 -10.85 32.09
CA GLN A 545 8.25 -10.22 32.26
C GLN A 545 8.09 -8.98 31.36
N GLN A 546 9.13 -8.14 31.25
CA GLN A 546 9.11 -6.97 30.37
C GLN A 546 8.95 -7.35 28.89
N GLN A 547 9.60 -8.40 28.41
CA GLN A 547 9.44 -8.91 27.04
C GLN A 547 7.99 -9.39 26.74
N ARG A 548 7.35 -10.09 27.69
CA ARG A 548 5.94 -10.51 27.57
C ARG A 548 4.97 -9.32 27.57
N ILE A 549 5.27 -8.27 28.34
CA ILE A 549 4.46 -7.04 28.40
C ILE A 549 4.68 -6.15 27.16
N GLY A 550 5.89 -6.11 26.61
CA GLY A 550 6.20 -5.34 25.39
C GLY A 550 5.52 -5.92 24.15
N THR A 551 5.69 -7.22 23.92
CA THR A 551 5.13 -7.93 22.73
C THR A 551 3.60 -7.88 22.66
N SER A 552 2.91 -7.92 23.80
CA SER A 552 1.44 -7.79 23.88
C SER A 552 0.93 -6.35 23.67
N LYS A 553 1.65 -5.34 24.18
CA LYS A 553 1.30 -3.91 24.00
C LYS A 553 1.59 -3.39 22.59
N ALA A 554 2.67 -3.85 21.95
CA ALA A 554 3.02 -3.40 20.59
C ALA A 554 1.99 -3.84 19.54
N ARG A 555 1.52 -5.09 19.61
CA ARG A 555 0.55 -5.64 18.63
C ARG A 555 -0.85 -5.01 18.77
N SER A 556 -1.30 -4.76 20.00
CA SER A 556 -2.63 -4.18 20.28
C SER A 556 -2.73 -2.69 19.92
N THR A 557 -1.68 -1.90 20.18
CA THR A 557 -1.67 -0.46 19.88
C THR A 557 -1.63 -0.16 18.38
N ALA A 558 -0.83 -0.90 17.60
CA ALA A 558 -0.80 -0.77 16.15
C ALA A 558 -2.15 -1.13 15.49
N ALA A 559 -2.75 -2.26 15.87
CA ALA A 559 -4.07 -2.67 15.36
C ALA A 559 -5.18 -1.68 15.74
N GLY A 560 -5.15 -1.15 16.96
CA GLY A 560 -6.10 -0.12 17.42
C GLY A 560 -6.03 1.17 16.60
N MET A 561 -4.83 1.63 16.21
CA MET A 561 -4.70 2.82 15.36
C MET A 561 -5.19 2.59 13.92
N VAL A 562 -4.93 1.41 13.33
CA VAL A 562 -5.45 1.07 12.00
C VAL A 562 -6.99 1.04 12.01
N LEU A 563 -7.60 0.42 13.03
CA LEU A 563 -9.05 0.44 13.21
C LEU A 563 -9.60 1.87 13.39
N ALA A 564 -8.93 2.72 14.17
CA ALA A 564 -9.34 4.11 14.37
C ALA A 564 -9.23 4.95 13.08
N LEU A 565 -8.24 4.68 12.21
CA LEU A 565 -8.10 5.32 10.91
C LEU A 565 -9.22 4.88 9.94
N VAL A 566 -9.51 3.58 9.88
CA VAL A 566 -10.62 3.05 9.05
C VAL A 566 -11.97 3.61 9.53
N LEU A 567 -12.19 3.68 10.85
CA LEU A 567 -13.39 4.27 11.43
C LEU A 567 -13.52 5.77 11.08
N SER A 568 -12.43 6.55 11.15
CA SER A 568 -12.49 7.98 10.84
C SER A 568 -12.76 8.25 9.36
N VAL A 569 -12.23 7.43 8.44
CA VAL A 569 -12.58 7.50 7.01
C VAL A 569 -14.04 7.13 6.78
N ALA A 570 -14.58 6.09 7.45
CA ALA A 570 -16.00 5.75 7.35
C ALA A 570 -16.92 6.87 7.87
N VAL A 571 -16.55 7.51 8.97
CA VAL A 571 -17.26 8.69 9.51
C VAL A 571 -17.16 9.88 8.55
N LEU A 572 -16.02 10.11 7.89
CA LEU A 572 -15.87 11.16 6.87
C LEU A 572 -16.78 10.95 5.66
N VAL A 573 -16.95 9.72 5.17
CA VAL A 573 -17.88 9.40 4.06
C VAL A 573 -19.33 9.70 4.49
N GLY A 574 -19.73 9.28 5.69
CA GLY A 574 -21.08 9.56 6.21
C GLY A 574 -21.34 11.06 6.39
N LEU A 575 -20.38 11.79 6.97
CA LEU A 575 -20.50 13.22 7.20
C LEU A 575 -20.46 14.03 5.91
N SER A 576 -19.61 13.69 4.92
CA SER A 576 -19.52 14.46 3.66
C SER A 576 -20.83 14.40 2.86
N TRP A 577 -21.50 13.25 2.86
CA TRP A 577 -22.80 13.08 2.21
C TRP A 577 -23.89 13.92 2.87
N VAL A 578 -23.96 13.92 4.21
CA VAL A 578 -24.92 14.73 4.97
C VAL A 578 -24.65 16.23 4.80
N LEU A 579 -23.38 16.67 4.89
CA LEU A 579 -23.01 18.07 4.70
C LEU A 579 -23.32 18.58 3.29
N ALA A 580 -23.03 17.78 2.25
CA ALA A 580 -23.36 18.14 0.87
C ALA A 580 -24.88 18.34 0.68
N GLY A 581 -25.71 17.53 1.33
CA GLY A 581 -27.17 17.67 1.31
C GLY A 581 -27.69 18.98 1.93
N HIS A 582 -26.97 19.54 2.91
CA HIS A 582 -27.28 20.83 3.55
C HIS A 582 -26.67 22.03 2.82
N VAL A 583 -25.44 21.92 2.30
CA VAL A 583 -24.74 23.00 1.60
C VAL A 583 -25.32 23.24 0.20
N HIS A 584 -25.81 22.19 -0.47
CA HIS A 584 -26.49 22.32 -1.76
C HIS A 584 -27.82 21.55 -1.81
N PRO A 585 -28.96 22.23 -1.60
CA PRO A 585 -30.28 21.65 -1.85
C PRO A 585 -30.50 21.54 -3.37
N GLY A 586 -30.15 20.38 -3.93
CA GLY A 586 -30.19 20.13 -5.37
C GLY A 586 -31.55 20.38 -6.03
N LEU A 587 -31.54 20.44 -7.36
CA LEU A 587 -32.74 20.66 -8.17
C LEU A 587 -33.69 19.44 -8.11
N TYR A 588 -34.97 19.68 -7.93
CA TYR A 588 -36.03 18.66 -7.96
C TYR A 588 -37.17 19.12 -8.87
N ALA A 589 -37.65 18.23 -9.73
CA ALA A 589 -38.99 18.36 -10.31
C ALA A 589 -40.05 18.09 -9.24
N ALA A 590 -41.15 18.83 -9.29
CA ALA A 590 -42.44 18.39 -8.80
C ALA A 590 -43.43 18.35 -9.96
N THR A 591 -44.31 17.34 -9.99
CA THR A 591 -45.38 17.22 -10.99
C THR A 591 -46.74 17.31 -10.32
N ALA A 592 -47.72 17.85 -11.05
CA ALA A 592 -49.13 17.87 -10.68
C ALA A 592 -49.98 17.76 -11.95
N ALA A 593 -51.21 17.26 -11.82
CA ALA A 593 -52.15 17.14 -12.94
C ALA A 593 -53.52 17.70 -12.55
N ILE A 594 -54.08 18.54 -13.41
CA ILE A 594 -55.42 19.09 -13.31
C ILE A 594 -56.21 18.59 -14.52
N GLU A 595 -57.47 18.19 -14.31
CA GLU A 595 -58.34 17.63 -15.34
C GLU A 595 -59.72 18.30 -15.31
N ALA A 596 -60.38 18.32 -16.48
CA ALA A 596 -61.71 18.89 -16.68
C ALA A 596 -62.80 17.91 -16.19
N ASP A 597 -63.50 18.27 -15.13
CA ASP A 597 -64.57 17.44 -14.54
C ASP A 597 -65.94 18.09 -14.75
N ALA A 598 -66.86 17.41 -15.43
CA ALA A 598 -68.24 17.87 -15.60
C ALA A 598 -69.28 17.03 -14.82
N GLY A 599 -68.82 16.14 -13.92
CA GLY A 599 -69.68 15.29 -13.10
C GLY A 599 -70.43 14.26 -13.95
N GLU A 600 -71.76 14.37 -13.99
CA GLU A 600 -72.63 13.46 -14.75
C GLU A 600 -72.73 13.79 -16.25
N ARG A 601 -72.15 14.92 -16.69
CA ARG A 601 -72.12 15.34 -18.10
C ARG A 601 -70.81 14.93 -18.78
N THR A 602 -70.88 14.39 -20.00
CA THR A 602 -69.73 14.30 -20.90
C THR A 602 -69.45 15.65 -21.57
N LEU A 603 -68.19 16.08 -21.55
CA LEU A 603 -67.71 17.27 -22.27
C LEU A 603 -67.46 16.96 -23.74
N ASN A 604 -67.68 17.95 -24.61
CA ASN A 604 -67.31 17.88 -26.02
C ASN A 604 -65.82 18.24 -26.21
N GLU A 605 -65.22 17.76 -27.30
CA GLU A 605 -63.83 18.03 -27.70
C GLU A 605 -63.51 19.54 -27.70
N GLN A 606 -64.45 20.35 -28.20
CA GLN A 606 -64.36 21.82 -28.19
C GLN A 606 -64.39 22.43 -26.77
N GLU A 607 -65.18 21.87 -25.85
CA GLU A 607 -65.27 22.35 -24.47
C GLU A 607 -64.01 21.98 -23.66
N LEU A 608 -63.41 20.82 -23.95
CA LEU A 608 -62.12 20.39 -23.41
C LEU A 608 -60.98 21.30 -23.90
N ALA A 609 -60.96 21.64 -25.19
CA ALA A 609 -59.98 22.56 -25.77
C ALA A 609 -60.12 24.00 -25.23
N GLU A 610 -61.35 24.50 -25.04
CA GLU A 610 -61.59 25.81 -24.40
C GLU A 610 -61.17 25.82 -22.92
N TRP A 611 -61.48 24.75 -22.17
CA TRP A 611 -61.02 24.58 -20.79
C TRP A 611 -59.49 24.59 -20.72
N GLN A 612 -58.81 23.88 -21.62
CA GLN A 612 -57.36 23.80 -21.65
C GLN A 612 -56.75 25.16 -21.98
N THR A 613 -57.20 25.79 -23.07
CA THR A 613 -56.77 27.14 -23.49
C THR A 613 -56.93 28.16 -22.35
N TYR A 614 -58.02 28.09 -21.59
CA TYR A 614 -58.23 28.96 -20.44
C TYR A 614 -57.18 28.75 -19.33
N HIS A 615 -56.82 27.51 -19.01
CA HIS A 615 -55.87 27.23 -17.91
C HIS A 615 -54.40 27.40 -18.31
N GLU A 616 -54.06 27.25 -19.58
CA GLU A 616 -52.75 27.64 -20.12
C GLU A 616 -52.57 29.18 -20.00
N ASN A 617 -53.50 29.97 -20.54
CA ASN A 617 -53.49 31.43 -20.45
C ASN A 617 -53.70 31.99 -19.03
N LEU A 618 -54.15 31.18 -18.06
CA LEU A 618 -54.38 31.61 -16.68
C LEU A 618 -53.07 31.98 -15.97
N LEU A 619 -51.95 31.38 -16.39
CA LEU A 619 -50.64 31.61 -15.81
C LEU A 619 -50.06 32.98 -16.19
N ASP A 620 -50.49 33.54 -17.33
CA ASP A 620 -50.12 34.87 -17.81
C ASP A 620 -50.96 36.01 -17.20
N ASP A 621 -52.09 35.74 -16.53
CA ASP A 621 -52.92 36.78 -15.90
C ASP A 621 -52.19 37.40 -14.69
N PRO A 622 -51.82 38.70 -14.72
CA PRO A 622 -51.13 39.34 -13.60
C PRO A 622 -51.93 39.28 -12.29
N ARG A 623 -53.27 39.25 -12.35
CA ARG A 623 -54.16 39.14 -11.18
C ARG A 623 -54.17 37.74 -10.59
N PHE A 624 -53.92 36.72 -11.42
CA PHE A 624 -53.71 35.36 -10.95
C PHE A 624 -52.37 35.25 -10.22
N ILE A 625 -51.29 35.76 -10.82
CA ILE A 625 -49.95 35.82 -10.22
C ILE A 625 -49.96 36.59 -8.88
N GLU A 626 -50.64 37.74 -8.79
CA GLU A 626 -50.85 38.45 -7.51
C GLU A 626 -51.51 37.57 -6.43
N ALA A 627 -52.58 36.85 -6.79
CA ALA A 627 -53.29 35.97 -5.87
C ALA A 627 -52.44 34.76 -5.42
N VAL A 628 -51.59 34.24 -6.30
CA VAL A 628 -50.62 33.18 -5.95
C VAL A 628 -49.52 33.71 -5.05
N CYS A 629 -48.93 34.88 -5.35
CA CYS A 629 -47.96 35.53 -4.46
C CYS A 629 -48.51 35.73 -3.05
N ASP A 630 -49.76 36.17 -2.92
CA ASP A 630 -50.38 36.39 -1.62
C ASP A 630 -50.66 35.07 -0.86
N ALA A 631 -50.93 33.97 -1.58
CA ALA A 631 -51.00 32.62 -1.00
C ALA A 631 -49.63 32.06 -0.60
N LEU A 632 -48.58 32.25 -1.42
CA LEU A 632 -47.19 31.87 -1.12
C LEU A 632 -46.66 32.64 0.11
N LYS A 633 -46.98 33.94 0.21
CA LYS A 633 -46.68 34.81 1.35
C LYS A 633 -47.29 34.29 2.65
N ARG A 634 -48.57 33.91 2.64
CA ARG A 634 -49.27 33.27 3.77
C ARG A 634 -48.68 31.91 4.13
N ARG A 635 -48.13 31.17 3.16
CA ARG A 635 -47.38 29.91 3.34
C ARG A 635 -45.89 30.11 3.69
N GLY A 636 -45.46 31.34 3.99
CA GLY A 636 -44.11 31.68 4.46
C GLY A 636 -43.03 31.76 3.37
N MET A 637 -43.38 31.68 2.09
CA MET A 637 -42.43 31.67 0.96
C MET A 637 -42.13 33.10 0.47
N ALA A 638 -41.58 33.93 1.35
CA ALA A 638 -41.35 35.37 1.13
C ALA A 638 -40.53 35.70 -0.14
N ILE A 639 -39.63 34.81 -0.57
CA ILE A 639 -38.78 34.97 -1.77
C ILE A 639 -39.62 35.03 -3.06
N LEU A 640 -40.79 34.38 -3.10
CA LEU A 640 -41.71 34.34 -4.24
C LEU A 640 -43.03 35.11 -3.95
N ALA A 641 -42.99 36.02 -2.98
CA ALA A 641 -44.15 36.79 -2.54
C ALA A 641 -44.32 38.14 -3.27
N THR A 642 -43.60 38.36 -4.37
CA THR A 642 -43.73 39.53 -5.25
C THR A 642 -44.00 39.08 -6.70
N PRO A 643 -44.95 39.69 -7.43
CA PRO A 643 -45.38 39.21 -8.74
C PRO A 643 -44.23 38.99 -9.74
N GLY A 644 -43.32 39.95 -9.89
CA GLY A 644 -42.19 39.84 -10.80
C GLY A 644 -41.12 38.80 -10.42
N ALA A 645 -41.05 38.40 -9.14
CA ALA A 645 -40.17 37.30 -8.72
C ALA A 645 -40.86 35.93 -8.87
N LEU A 646 -42.19 35.89 -8.82
CA LEU A 646 -42.95 34.67 -9.12
C LEU A 646 -43.01 34.42 -10.63
N SER A 647 -43.33 35.42 -11.46
CA SER A 647 -43.40 35.24 -12.92
C SER A 647 -42.06 34.78 -13.47
N ALA A 648 -40.97 35.52 -13.22
CA ALA A 648 -39.63 35.14 -13.69
C ALA A 648 -39.17 33.75 -13.21
N TYR A 649 -39.59 33.34 -11.99
CA TYR A 649 -39.33 31.99 -11.49
C TYR A 649 -40.16 30.92 -12.20
N LEU A 650 -41.42 31.20 -12.55
CA LEU A 650 -42.25 30.29 -13.35
C LEU A 650 -41.73 30.21 -14.79
N ASP A 651 -41.36 31.34 -15.41
CA ASP A 651 -40.79 31.43 -16.75
C ASP A 651 -39.49 30.61 -16.89
N GLU A 652 -38.63 30.62 -15.86
CA GLU A 652 -37.37 29.86 -15.84
C GLU A 652 -37.54 28.37 -15.48
N SER A 653 -38.51 28.03 -14.61
CA SER A 653 -38.54 26.71 -13.94
C SER A 653 -39.78 25.85 -14.18
N MET A 654 -40.82 26.37 -14.83
CA MET A 654 -42.05 25.62 -15.10
C MET A 654 -42.05 25.02 -16.51
N THR A 655 -42.75 23.90 -16.68
CA THR A 655 -43.07 23.34 -18.00
C THR A 655 -44.49 22.80 -17.95
N ILE A 656 -45.31 23.24 -18.91
CA ILE A 656 -46.69 22.81 -19.09
C ILE A 656 -46.69 21.70 -20.14
N GLN A 657 -47.37 20.59 -19.88
CA GLN A 657 -47.61 19.53 -20.86
C GLN A 657 -49.10 19.21 -20.87
N SER A 658 -49.71 19.23 -22.06
CA SER A 658 -51.14 18.94 -22.24
C SER A 658 -51.26 17.64 -23.05
N PRO A 659 -51.18 16.46 -22.39
CA PRO A 659 -51.04 15.17 -23.08
C PRO A 659 -52.32 14.66 -23.76
N GLY A 660 -53.44 15.35 -23.58
CA GLY A 660 -54.73 15.08 -24.22
C GLY A 660 -55.78 16.11 -23.78
N ASP A 661 -56.83 16.29 -24.58
CA ASP A 661 -57.78 17.38 -24.41
C ASP A 661 -58.44 17.36 -23.02
N GLY A 662 -58.37 18.50 -22.32
CA GLY A 662 -58.94 18.64 -20.98
C GLY A 662 -58.08 18.14 -19.82
N ARG A 663 -56.81 17.76 -20.06
CA ARG A 663 -55.84 17.44 -19.01
C ARG A 663 -54.56 18.26 -19.17
N ILE A 664 -54.15 18.94 -18.10
CA ILE A 664 -52.89 19.70 -18.04
C ILE A 664 -52.02 19.13 -16.92
N GLU A 665 -50.78 18.80 -17.27
CA GLU A 665 -49.73 18.39 -16.37
C GLU A 665 -48.70 19.53 -16.23
N LEU A 666 -48.34 19.83 -14.99
CA LEU A 666 -47.48 20.95 -14.62
C LEU A 666 -46.23 20.40 -13.93
N GLU A 667 -45.07 20.53 -14.59
CA GLU A 667 -43.77 20.27 -14.00
C GLU A 667 -43.14 21.58 -13.51
N LEU A 668 -42.61 21.59 -12.29
CA LEU A 668 -41.89 22.73 -11.70
C LEU A 668 -40.53 22.28 -11.18
N ARG A 669 -39.43 22.91 -11.59
CA ARG A 669 -38.04 22.51 -11.31
C ARG A 669 -37.35 23.46 -10.33
N GLY A 670 -37.45 23.17 -9.03
CA GLY A 670 -36.98 24.06 -7.96
C GLY A 670 -35.93 23.45 -7.04
N GLN A 671 -35.18 24.30 -6.35
CA GLN A 671 -34.21 23.89 -5.32
C GLN A 671 -34.92 23.33 -4.07
N GLY A 672 -34.69 22.04 -3.80
CA GLY A 672 -35.22 21.32 -2.64
C GLY A 672 -36.68 20.88 -2.74
N ALA A 673 -36.92 19.57 -2.83
CA ALA A 673 -38.22 18.91 -2.99
C ALA A 673 -39.38 19.57 -2.21
N ALA A 674 -39.25 19.69 -0.88
CA ALA A 674 -40.31 20.24 -0.02
C ALA A 674 -40.54 21.76 -0.16
N ARG A 675 -39.71 22.49 -0.91
CA ARG A 675 -40.00 23.86 -1.36
C ARG A 675 -40.76 23.80 -2.69
N THR A 676 -40.20 23.14 -3.69
CA THR A 676 -40.80 23.02 -5.04
C THR A 676 -42.21 22.47 -4.99
N GLN A 677 -42.43 21.40 -4.22
CA GLN A 677 -43.75 20.79 -4.01
C GLN A 677 -44.78 21.78 -3.44
N ARG A 678 -44.38 22.61 -2.46
CA ARG A 678 -45.28 23.62 -1.86
C ARG A 678 -45.55 24.80 -2.78
N VAL A 679 -44.61 25.18 -3.64
CA VAL A 679 -44.87 26.22 -4.66
C VAL A 679 -45.89 25.69 -5.67
N LEU A 680 -45.65 24.51 -6.24
CA LEU A 680 -46.56 23.88 -7.20
C LEU A 680 -47.94 23.57 -6.60
N ASP A 681 -48.03 23.06 -5.36
CA ASP A 681 -49.30 22.88 -4.65
C ASP A 681 -50.07 24.19 -4.50
N THR A 682 -49.38 25.29 -4.17
CA THR A 682 -50.02 26.62 -4.06
C THR A 682 -50.55 27.09 -5.41
N LEU A 683 -49.78 26.88 -6.48
CA LEU A 683 -50.14 27.24 -7.85
C LEU A 683 -51.36 26.44 -8.33
N VAL A 684 -51.30 25.11 -8.23
CA VAL A 684 -52.34 24.16 -8.66
C VAL A 684 -53.66 24.38 -7.92
N VAL A 685 -53.61 24.56 -6.59
CA VAL A 685 -54.80 24.87 -5.78
C VAL A 685 -55.37 26.25 -6.14
N ALA A 686 -54.52 27.23 -6.46
CA ALA A 686 -54.98 28.53 -6.94
C ALA A 686 -55.60 28.46 -8.35
N MET A 687 -55.01 27.70 -9.28
CA MET A 687 -55.53 27.50 -10.64
C MET A 687 -56.91 26.84 -10.58
N ALA A 688 -57.02 25.68 -9.91
CA ALA A 688 -58.28 24.97 -9.76
C ALA A 688 -59.34 25.84 -9.06
N ARG A 689 -58.98 26.61 -8.02
CA ARG A 689 -59.90 27.53 -7.35
C ARG A 689 -60.34 28.69 -8.27
N THR A 690 -59.45 29.20 -9.12
CA THR A 690 -59.74 30.33 -10.00
C THR A 690 -60.59 29.89 -11.18
N GLY A 691 -60.27 28.75 -11.81
CA GLY A 691 -61.10 28.10 -12.83
C GLY A 691 -62.49 27.75 -12.31
N ASN A 692 -62.60 27.11 -11.14
CA ASN A 692 -63.92 26.82 -10.55
C ASN A 692 -64.73 28.08 -10.19
N ARG A 693 -64.06 29.22 -9.89
CA ARG A 693 -64.73 30.51 -9.68
C ARG A 693 -65.18 31.18 -10.99
N THR A 694 -64.47 30.97 -12.10
CA THR A 694 -64.80 31.54 -13.40
C THR A 694 -65.70 30.66 -14.26
N ARG A 695 -65.81 29.35 -13.95
CA ARG A 695 -66.67 28.33 -14.60
C ARG A 695 -68.00 28.86 -15.14
N ALA A 696 -68.80 29.55 -14.32
CA ALA A 696 -70.12 30.09 -14.71
C ALA A 696 -70.08 31.28 -15.70
N ARG A 697 -68.91 31.64 -16.21
CA ARG A 697 -68.65 32.69 -17.22
C ARG A 697 -67.86 32.17 -18.43
N ARG A 698 -67.43 30.92 -18.41
CA ARG A 698 -66.76 30.25 -19.53
C ARG A 698 -67.78 29.39 -20.29
N LEU A 699 -67.48 29.06 -21.54
CA LEU A 699 -68.38 28.29 -22.41
C LEU A 699 -68.34 26.78 -22.09
N ASP A 700 -67.17 26.23 -21.75
CA ASP A 700 -66.99 24.83 -21.32
C ASP A 700 -67.89 24.42 -20.14
N GLY A 701 -68.10 25.33 -19.19
CA GLY A 701 -68.88 25.08 -17.98
C GLY A 701 -68.35 23.92 -17.12
N ALA A 702 -67.09 23.51 -17.24
CA ALA A 702 -66.49 22.40 -16.51
C ALA A 702 -65.84 22.83 -15.19
N SER A 703 -65.79 21.91 -14.24
CA SER A 703 -64.96 22.02 -13.03
C SER A 703 -63.49 21.80 -13.38
N SER A 704 -62.60 22.23 -12.50
CA SER A 704 -61.18 21.90 -12.55
C SER A 704 -60.85 21.06 -11.30
N VAL A 705 -60.50 19.79 -11.49
CA VAL A 705 -60.19 18.84 -10.39
C VAL A 705 -58.71 18.47 -10.42
N ILE A 706 -58.10 18.40 -9.24
CA ILE A 706 -56.69 18.05 -9.07
C ILE A 706 -56.59 16.53 -9.02
N VAL A 707 -56.27 15.90 -10.15
CA VAL A 707 -56.16 14.43 -10.28
C VAL A 707 -54.84 13.91 -9.70
N GLN A 708 -53.75 14.66 -9.88
CA GLN A 708 -52.48 14.39 -9.18
C GLN A 708 -52.10 15.61 -8.34
N PRO A 709 -52.11 15.53 -6.99
CA PRO A 709 -51.61 16.61 -6.14
C PRO A 709 -50.10 16.77 -6.32
N ALA A 710 -49.62 17.99 -6.16
CA ALA A 710 -48.22 18.33 -6.39
C ALA A 710 -47.29 17.40 -5.60
N THR A 711 -46.47 16.65 -6.32
CA THR A 711 -45.60 15.60 -5.78
C THR A 711 -44.19 15.82 -6.27
N ALA A 712 -43.24 16.03 -5.35
CA ALA A 712 -41.83 16.09 -5.73
C ALA A 712 -41.31 14.71 -6.09
N LEU A 713 -40.48 14.65 -7.14
CA LEU A 713 -39.70 13.45 -7.46
C LEU A 713 -38.76 13.14 -6.27
N LYS A 714 -38.59 11.85 -5.96
CA LYS A 714 -37.80 11.42 -4.78
C LYS A 714 -36.32 11.76 -4.93
N ASP A 715 -35.81 11.63 -6.15
CA ASP A 715 -34.42 11.84 -6.50
C ASP A 715 -34.23 13.25 -7.09
N PRO A 716 -33.11 13.94 -6.76
CA PRO A 716 -32.79 15.21 -7.40
C PRO A 716 -32.41 14.99 -8.87
N LEU A 717 -32.79 15.92 -9.74
CA LEU A 717 -32.39 15.93 -11.15
C LEU A 717 -30.89 16.21 -11.33
N ASP A 718 -30.28 16.83 -10.32
CA ASP A 718 -28.91 17.35 -10.36
C ASP A 718 -27.93 16.48 -9.56
N HIS A 719 -26.82 16.13 -10.21
CA HIS A 719 -25.74 15.31 -9.68
C HIS A 719 -24.73 16.12 -8.82
N SER A 720 -24.84 17.45 -8.76
CA SER A 720 -23.94 18.35 -8.02
C SER A 720 -23.66 17.93 -6.57
N ARG A 721 -24.63 17.30 -5.90
CA ARG A 721 -24.45 16.74 -4.54
C ARG A 721 -23.32 15.73 -4.46
N LEU A 722 -23.12 14.90 -5.48
CA LEU A 722 -22.00 13.95 -5.53
C LEU A 722 -20.66 14.70 -5.68
N THR A 723 -20.63 15.76 -6.48
CA THR A 723 -19.46 16.65 -6.62
C THR A 723 -19.12 17.33 -5.29
N TYR A 724 -20.10 17.93 -4.61
CA TYR A 724 -19.90 18.57 -3.30
C TYR A 724 -19.51 17.55 -2.22
N ALA A 725 -20.13 16.37 -2.17
CA ALA A 725 -19.73 15.30 -1.25
C ALA A 725 -18.29 14.83 -1.52
N GLY A 726 -17.89 14.73 -2.79
CA GLY A 726 -16.53 14.40 -3.21
C GLY A 726 -15.50 15.46 -2.80
N VAL A 727 -15.79 16.75 -2.96
CA VAL A 727 -14.91 17.85 -2.52
C VAL A 727 -14.78 17.88 -1.00
N ILE A 728 -15.89 17.76 -0.26
CA ILE A 728 -15.90 17.75 1.21
C ILE A 728 -15.17 16.51 1.75
N PHE A 729 -15.38 15.34 1.14
CA PHE A 729 -14.65 14.12 1.47
C PHE A 729 -13.15 14.25 1.18
N GLY A 730 -12.77 14.78 0.01
CA GLY A 730 -11.37 14.95 -0.38
C GLY A 730 -10.61 15.86 0.58
N GLY A 731 -11.19 17.00 0.97
CA GLY A 731 -10.61 17.89 1.99
C GLY A 731 -10.45 17.21 3.35
N GLY A 732 -11.49 16.48 3.81
CA GLY A 732 -11.43 15.71 5.05
C GLY A 732 -10.37 14.59 5.01
N PHE A 733 -10.29 13.87 3.89
CA PHE A 733 -9.38 12.74 3.70
C PHE A 733 -7.91 13.17 3.68
N VAL A 734 -7.57 14.29 3.02
CA VAL A 734 -6.22 14.89 3.07
C VAL A 734 -5.85 15.25 4.50
N LEU A 735 -6.77 15.86 5.26
CA LEU A 735 -6.54 16.25 6.65
C LEU A 735 -6.33 15.02 7.56
N THR A 736 -7.17 13.97 7.46
CA THR A 736 -6.95 12.73 8.23
C THR A 736 -5.70 11.98 7.81
N SER A 737 -5.33 12.02 6.51
CA SER A 737 -4.09 11.40 6.02
C SER A 737 -2.86 12.10 6.58
N PHE A 738 -2.87 13.43 6.69
CA PHE A 738 -1.80 14.20 7.32
C PHE A 738 -1.61 13.82 8.80
N PHE A 739 -2.70 13.72 9.57
CA PHE A 739 -2.64 13.23 10.95
C PHE A 739 -2.18 11.76 11.05
N GLY A 740 -2.59 10.91 10.11
CA GLY A 740 -2.16 9.51 10.01
C GLY A 740 -0.64 9.39 9.78
N VAL A 741 -0.09 10.16 8.83
CA VAL A 741 1.36 10.21 8.55
C VAL A 741 2.14 10.74 9.75
N PHE A 742 1.62 11.76 10.45
CA PHE A 742 2.25 12.28 11.67
C PHE A 742 2.28 11.25 12.81
N ALA A 743 1.16 10.54 13.02
CA ALA A 743 1.07 9.47 14.02
C ALA A 743 1.98 8.29 13.67
N TRP A 744 2.04 7.89 12.40
CA TRP A 744 2.94 6.85 11.90
C TRP A 744 4.41 7.24 12.09
N LYS A 745 4.82 8.48 11.73
CA LYS A 745 6.20 8.97 11.95
C LYS A 745 6.59 8.95 13.43
N LYS A 746 5.67 9.32 14.33
CA LYS A 746 5.89 9.26 15.78
C LYS A 746 6.09 7.81 16.27
N MET A 747 5.30 6.86 15.76
CA MET A 747 5.46 5.44 16.11
C MET A 747 6.67 4.79 15.45
N ALA A 748 7.07 5.20 14.24
CA ALA A 748 8.31 4.76 13.61
C ALA A 748 9.53 5.16 14.47
N HIS A 749 9.60 6.41 14.95
CA HIS A 749 10.66 6.83 15.87
C HIS A 749 10.59 6.13 17.25
N ALA A 750 9.41 5.77 17.75
CA ALA A 750 9.29 4.95 18.95
C ALA A 750 9.80 3.52 18.72
N LYS A 751 9.49 2.94 17.56
CA LYS A 751 9.94 1.61 17.14
C LYS A 751 11.45 1.56 16.97
N THR A 752 12.06 2.50 16.23
CA THR A 752 13.52 2.51 16.02
C THR A 752 14.29 2.71 17.32
N ARG A 753 13.75 3.48 18.29
CA ARG A 753 14.34 3.56 19.64
C ARG A 753 14.27 2.24 20.38
N PHE A 754 13.12 1.57 20.38
CA PHE A 754 12.96 0.26 21.02
C PHE A 754 13.85 -0.82 20.39
N GLU A 755 13.95 -0.85 19.06
CA GLU A 755 14.86 -1.78 18.34
C GLU A 755 16.33 -1.48 18.65
N HIS A 756 16.72 -0.20 18.76
CA HIS A 756 18.09 0.18 19.14
C HIS A 756 18.40 -0.14 20.60
N ASP A 757 17.49 0.15 21.54
CA ASP A 757 17.61 -0.25 22.95
C ASP A 757 17.73 -1.77 23.10
N GLN A 758 16.99 -2.55 22.30
CA GLN A 758 17.05 -4.01 22.29
C GLN A 758 18.37 -4.54 21.70
N GLN A 759 18.89 -3.94 20.62
CA GLN A 759 20.22 -4.26 20.07
C GLN A 759 21.33 -3.94 21.09
N LEU A 760 21.24 -2.79 21.76
CA LEU A 760 22.21 -2.34 22.74
C LEU A 760 22.18 -3.24 24.00
N GLN A 761 21.00 -3.72 24.42
CA GLN A 761 20.88 -4.77 25.44
C GLN A 761 21.43 -6.13 24.99
N ALA A 762 21.25 -6.52 23.73
CA ALA A 762 21.81 -7.77 23.20
C ALA A 762 23.34 -7.74 23.25
N LEU A 763 23.98 -6.68 22.72
CA LEU A 763 25.42 -6.47 22.76
C LEU A 763 25.97 -6.40 24.20
N LEU A 764 25.24 -5.75 25.12
CA LEU A 764 25.59 -5.73 26.55
C LEU A 764 25.38 -7.07 27.28
N SER A 765 24.62 -8.02 26.69
CA SER A 765 24.49 -9.38 27.20
C SER A 765 25.56 -10.31 26.64
N GLU A 766 25.95 -10.12 25.38
CA GLU A 766 27.03 -10.84 24.71
C GLU A 766 28.41 -10.47 25.29
N ALA A 767 28.60 -9.19 25.66
CA ALA A 767 29.80 -8.72 26.36
C ALA A 767 29.90 -9.16 27.85
N ARG A 768 28.97 -9.96 28.38
CA ARG A 768 28.98 -10.39 29.80
C ARG A 768 29.69 -11.73 30.03
N TRP A 769 31.01 -11.66 29.93
CA TRP A 769 31.97 -12.51 30.65
C TRP A 769 31.83 -14.04 30.45
N THR A 770 32.66 -14.60 29.57
CA THR A 770 33.03 -16.01 29.61
C THR A 770 33.62 -16.37 30.98
N ASP A 771 33.16 -17.48 31.58
CA ASP A 771 33.64 -17.98 32.88
C ASP A 771 34.98 -18.73 32.70
N PRO A 772 36.11 -18.27 33.27
CA PRO A 772 37.44 -18.85 33.08
C PRO A 772 37.65 -20.12 33.93
N ARG A 773 36.69 -21.06 33.87
CA ARG A 773 36.65 -22.30 34.68
C ARG A 773 36.32 -23.56 33.87
N ILE A 774 36.12 -23.45 32.56
CA ILE A 774 35.81 -24.57 31.66
C ILE A 774 36.83 -24.59 30.51
N ASP A 775 38.11 -24.86 30.83
CA ASP A 775 39.13 -25.23 29.85
C ASP A 775 40.28 -26.04 30.48
N ILE A 776 39.92 -27.07 31.26
CA ILE A 776 40.85 -28.10 31.78
C ILE A 776 40.16 -29.47 31.69
N ASP A 777 39.86 -29.89 30.46
CA ASP A 777 39.62 -31.30 30.07
C ASP A 777 39.40 -31.37 28.54
N ALA A 778 40.43 -31.02 27.77
CA ALA A 778 40.47 -31.18 26.32
C ALA A 778 41.53 -32.25 25.97
N PRO A 779 41.14 -33.46 25.53
CA PRO A 779 42.10 -34.46 25.06
C PRO A 779 42.66 -34.04 23.70
N ALA A 780 43.97 -34.18 23.51
CA ALA A 780 44.57 -34.07 22.19
C ALA A 780 44.19 -35.31 21.36
N SER A 781 43.66 -35.08 20.17
CA SER A 781 43.49 -36.08 19.11
C SER A 781 44.20 -35.59 17.87
N ASP A 782 45.12 -36.40 17.35
CA ASP A 782 45.81 -36.18 16.08
C ASP A 782 44.84 -36.42 14.89
N ASP A 783 44.98 -35.61 13.84
CA ASP A 783 44.50 -35.81 12.46
C ASP A 783 45.38 -34.85 11.62
N GLU A 784 46.58 -35.28 11.20
CA GLU A 784 46.91 -35.88 9.89
C GLU A 784 46.69 -34.95 8.67
N ASP A 785 47.79 -34.36 8.18
CA ASP A 785 47.92 -33.78 6.83
C ASP A 785 47.98 -34.89 5.77
N ASP A 786 47.04 -34.91 4.81
CA ASP A 786 47.27 -35.22 3.38
C ASP A 786 45.93 -35.14 2.59
N GLY A 787 45.81 -34.23 1.61
CA GLY A 787 44.62 -34.12 0.74
C GLY A 787 44.39 -32.79 0.03
#